data_AF-A0A954JSJ8-F1
#
_entry.id   AF-A0A954JSJ8-F1
#
_cell.length_a   1.000
_cell.length_b   1.000
_cell.length_c   1.000
_cell.angle_alpha   90.00
_cell.angle_beta   90.00
_cell.angle_gamma   90.00
#
_symmetry.space_group_name_H-M   'P 1'
#
loop_
_entity.id
_entity.type
_entity.pdbx_description
1 polymer ?
#
loop_
_entity_poly.entity_id
_entity_poly.type
_entity_poly.pdbx_seq_one_letter_code
_entity_poly.pdbx_strand_id
1 'polypeptide(L)'
;MPSSSSVHGSYNMGSSKILRQLISLSEDFEEYSLESDNSDMIDQVISRKHLRKLLSALQARDAATLCHSRRVAFLAKGIATNLGWEGIHLKRLEVAALLHDIGKIGVPDHIIFKPGKLTSEEIELMSHYHNIGLDVLQACRTDHEVLTILSQTRYHFSGATNGYQFIGSEVNQGARILAIADAYDSLATDQVYRTGKKHEEIMSILMEAAGTQFDGNIVCALSRWEQNEKQAFHDALLEVNRLFQPKDFTEREAQEANLISNIFSYLFQIESLYDGFYIVNADFQFVILSPGLEKLADLRAIDILGESWTSTSLPLTNKEGTNLTSAECSMNRVIANGKPMTTEFMLERPGGRLINIEVQSVPMFGDDGRLIGVTEIFRDLSRSLKRPKEYNDLKLAASLDALTSVANRGELETQLAIMLSRIQKQENPEPLSLIFIDADHFKDINDSYGHSTGDEVLVEMARLFQHETYSGELVGRYGGEEFVILCPETELEYAVKKAERLRLAVSNLKMENHPNIRLAASFGVAQYEPGDSLESLFHRADSALYQAKETGRNKVRSLTCEQMKSGEILPDEMPEKSAAEAMKFESTFNALISSDFIVYKLGGFVNDNHAQLTEVSTNRAVMRLGKAGLLPFWGKTDDRKPVEIEVVFGSSTKKSNGNRRQTSSQVEIATRITPLGWIKQPEVFQQRAGRVFRLLKDYFAAE
;
A
#
# COMPACT_ATOMS: atom_id res chain seq x y z
N MET A 1 -39.84 -62.41 7.32
CA MET A 1 -39.33 -62.40 8.70
C MET A 1 -38.67 -63.74 8.96
N PRO A 2 -37.37 -63.81 9.27
CA PRO A 2 -36.30 -62.83 9.00
C PRO A 2 -35.97 -62.87 7.47
N SER A 3 -34.77 -62.87 6.87
CA SER A 3 -33.36 -62.68 7.32
C SER A 3 -32.44 -62.19 6.18
N SER A 4 -31.64 -61.16 6.49
CA SER A 4 -30.31 -60.77 5.99
C SER A 4 -29.50 -61.64 5.01
N SER A 5 -28.93 -60.98 3.99
CA SER A 5 -27.50 -61.11 3.61
C SER A 5 -26.93 -59.72 3.26
N SER A 6 -25.67 -59.46 3.60
CA SER A 6 -25.05 -58.12 3.59
C SER A 6 -24.31 -57.79 2.28
N VAL A 7 -24.42 -56.54 1.82
CA VAL A 7 -23.50 -55.96 0.82
C VAL A 7 -22.59 -54.96 1.53
N HIS A 8 -21.35 -55.36 1.81
CA HIS A 8 -20.29 -54.42 2.19
C HIS A 8 -19.73 -53.78 0.92
N GLY A 9 -20.07 -52.51 0.68
CA GLY A 9 -19.29 -51.68 -0.25
C GLY A 9 -17.93 -51.38 0.38
N SER A 10 -16.85 -51.91 -0.20
CA SER A 10 -15.49 -51.71 0.29
C SER A 10 -14.99 -50.32 -0.10
N TYR A 11 -14.85 -49.41 0.87
CA TYR A 11 -14.14 -48.15 0.70
C TYR A 11 -12.71 -48.40 0.19
N ASN A 12 -12.32 -47.74 -0.90
CA ASN A 12 -10.99 -47.87 -1.48
C ASN A 12 -9.93 -47.05 -0.68
N MET A 13 -9.68 -47.48 0.56
CA MET A 13 -8.81 -46.80 1.54
C MET A 13 -7.30 -46.81 1.21
N GLY A 14 -6.90 -47.09 -0.03
CA GLY A 14 -5.48 -47.08 -0.43
C GLY A 14 -4.76 -45.77 -0.10
N SER A 15 -5.46 -44.63 -0.20
CA SER A 15 -4.92 -43.30 0.10
C SER A 15 -4.88 -42.94 1.59
N SER A 16 -5.56 -43.70 2.47
CA SER A 16 -5.50 -43.56 3.93
C SER A 16 -4.13 -43.95 4.47
N LYS A 17 -3.47 -44.96 3.86
CA LYS A 17 -2.08 -45.32 4.20
C LYS A 17 -1.12 -44.15 4.02
N ILE A 18 -1.22 -43.41 2.91
CA ILE A 18 -0.29 -42.30 2.63
C ILE A 18 -0.57 -41.11 3.54
N LEU A 19 -1.85 -40.81 3.85
CA LEU A 19 -2.14 -39.78 4.85
C LEU A 19 -1.57 -40.21 6.22
N ARG A 20 -1.77 -41.47 6.64
CA ARG A 20 -1.19 -42.02 7.88
C ARG A 20 0.35 -42.05 7.87
N GLN A 21 0.99 -42.28 6.73
CA GLN A 21 2.46 -42.22 6.59
C GLN A 21 2.99 -40.78 6.61
N LEU A 22 2.29 -39.81 5.99
CA LEU A 22 2.61 -38.37 6.10
C LEU A 22 2.39 -37.86 7.53
N ILE A 23 1.38 -38.38 8.21
CA ILE A 23 1.13 -38.15 9.65
C ILE A 23 2.26 -38.76 10.49
N SER A 24 2.77 -39.94 10.14
CA SER A 24 3.91 -40.59 10.80
C SER A 24 5.29 -40.19 10.25
N LEU A 25 5.41 -39.16 9.39
CA LEU A 25 6.73 -38.62 8.98
C LEU A 25 7.41 -37.79 10.10
N SER A 26 6.72 -37.59 11.22
CA SER A 26 7.31 -37.17 12.49
C SER A 26 7.88 -38.34 13.30
N GLU A 27 7.44 -39.58 13.06
CA GLU A 27 7.91 -40.77 13.79
C GLU A 27 9.15 -41.39 13.12
N ASP A 28 10.10 -41.84 13.92
CA ASP A 28 11.26 -42.57 13.42
C ASP A 28 10.87 -44.00 13.06
N PHE A 29 10.96 -44.32 11.77
CA PHE A 29 10.95 -45.69 11.27
C PHE A 29 12.19 -45.96 10.42
N GLU A 30 12.89 -47.05 10.76
CA GLU A 30 14.01 -47.58 10.00
C GLU A 30 13.57 -48.04 8.60
N GLU A 31 14.54 -48.35 7.74
CA GLU A 31 14.32 -48.82 6.36
C GLU A 31 13.52 -50.13 6.30
N TYR A 32 12.19 -50.04 6.27
CA TYR A 32 11.33 -51.17 5.94
C TYR A 32 10.83 -51.10 4.50
N SER A 33 11.36 -52.01 3.68
CA SER A 33 11.04 -52.15 2.26
C SER A 33 9.58 -52.56 2.04
N LEU A 34 8.80 -51.67 1.43
CA LEU A 34 7.46 -51.98 0.91
C LEU A 34 7.27 -51.34 -0.46
N GLU A 35 7.25 -52.20 -1.49
CA GLU A 35 6.98 -51.87 -2.88
C GLU A 35 5.56 -51.26 -3.02
N SER A 36 5.45 -50.05 -3.60
CA SER A 36 4.18 -49.54 -4.16
C SER A 36 4.42 -48.30 -5.03
N ASP A 37 3.69 -48.19 -6.14
CA ASP A 37 3.86 -47.15 -7.18
C ASP A 37 3.69 -45.71 -6.64
N ASN A 38 3.03 -45.56 -5.48
CA ASN A 38 2.77 -44.26 -4.85
C ASN A 38 4.00 -43.59 -4.22
N SER A 39 5.08 -44.34 -3.94
CA SER A 39 6.34 -43.76 -3.42
C SER A 39 6.93 -42.78 -4.43
N ASP A 40 7.05 -43.24 -5.67
CA ASP A 40 7.79 -42.54 -6.72
C ASP A 40 7.01 -41.31 -7.21
N MET A 41 5.67 -41.35 -7.12
CA MET A 41 4.80 -40.22 -7.43
C MET A 41 4.94 -39.04 -6.44
N ILE A 42 5.45 -39.25 -5.22
CA ILE A 42 5.69 -38.15 -4.28
C ILE A 42 7.05 -37.50 -4.57
N ASP A 43 8.11 -38.27 -4.79
CA ASP A 43 9.42 -37.70 -5.16
C ASP A 43 9.42 -37.04 -6.56
N GLN A 44 8.45 -37.36 -7.42
CA GLN A 44 8.14 -36.58 -8.64
C GLN A 44 7.56 -35.19 -8.37
N VAL A 45 6.97 -34.94 -7.19
CA VAL A 45 6.33 -33.67 -6.82
C VAL A 45 7.24 -32.83 -5.91
N ILE A 46 7.86 -33.45 -4.92
CA ILE A 46 8.87 -32.84 -4.03
C ILE A 46 9.65 -33.96 -3.33
N SER A 47 10.96 -33.80 -3.18
CA SER A 47 11.76 -34.79 -2.42
C SER A 47 11.18 -34.99 -1.02
N ARG A 48 10.90 -36.25 -0.65
CA ARG A 48 10.42 -36.64 0.70
C ARG A 48 11.28 -36.06 1.83
N LYS A 49 12.59 -35.90 1.60
CA LYS A 49 13.54 -35.27 2.55
C LYS A 49 13.24 -33.78 2.78
N HIS A 50 12.89 -33.04 1.73
CA HIS A 50 12.53 -31.62 1.82
C HIS A 50 11.14 -31.46 2.43
N LEU A 51 10.15 -32.23 1.95
CA LEU A 51 8.78 -32.23 2.49
C LEU A 51 8.74 -32.49 4.00
N ARG A 52 9.42 -33.56 4.46
CA ARG A 52 9.51 -33.89 5.90
C ARG A 52 10.12 -32.75 6.70
N LYS A 53 11.24 -32.18 6.23
CA LYS A 53 11.94 -31.07 6.89
C LYS A 53 11.09 -29.81 7.03
N LEU A 54 10.39 -29.42 5.96
CA LEU A 54 9.50 -28.27 5.96
C LEU A 54 8.33 -28.46 6.93
N LEU A 55 7.65 -29.61 6.88
CA LEU A 55 6.53 -29.91 7.78
C LEU A 55 6.98 -30.03 9.25
N SER A 56 8.17 -30.58 9.52
CA SER A 56 8.76 -30.62 10.87
C SER A 56 9.08 -29.21 11.39
N ALA A 57 9.64 -28.32 10.56
CA ALA A 57 9.88 -26.93 10.94
C ALA A 57 8.58 -26.15 11.17
N LEU A 58 7.53 -26.42 10.38
CA LEU A 58 6.20 -25.88 10.62
C LEU A 58 5.64 -26.36 11.97
N GLN A 59 5.71 -27.67 12.25
CA GLN A 59 5.22 -28.23 13.52
C GLN A 59 5.95 -27.67 14.75
N ALA A 60 7.26 -27.43 14.64
CA ALA A 60 8.08 -26.89 15.73
C ALA A 60 7.75 -25.41 16.06
N ARG A 61 7.32 -24.63 15.07
CA ARG A 61 7.02 -23.19 15.22
C ARG A 61 5.53 -22.87 15.39
N ASP A 62 4.68 -23.54 14.63
CA ASP A 62 3.22 -23.46 14.73
C ASP A 62 2.54 -24.80 14.40
N ALA A 63 2.40 -25.62 15.43
CA ALA A 63 1.64 -26.86 15.40
C ALA A 63 0.15 -26.68 15.01
N ALA A 64 -0.45 -25.51 15.24
CA ALA A 64 -1.84 -25.24 14.88
C ALA A 64 -1.99 -24.98 13.38
N THR A 65 -1.08 -24.21 12.77
CA THR A 65 -1.04 -24.04 11.29
C THR A 65 -0.79 -25.38 10.60
N LEU A 66 0.12 -26.25 11.06
CA LEU A 66 0.26 -27.60 10.45
C LEU A 66 -1.03 -28.42 10.56
N CYS A 67 -1.73 -28.35 11.71
CA CYS A 67 -2.99 -29.05 11.91
C CYS A 67 -4.09 -28.53 10.95
N HIS A 68 -4.13 -27.22 10.71
CA HIS A 68 -4.95 -26.59 9.67
C HIS A 68 -4.58 -27.05 8.25
N SER A 69 -3.31 -26.97 7.84
CA SER A 69 -2.88 -27.42 6.51
C SER A 69 -3.18 -28.90 6.25
N ARG A 70 -3.16 -29.75 7.29
CA ARG A 70 -3.62 -31.15 7.21
C ARG A 70 -5.12 -31.29 6.93
N ARG A 71 -5.98 -30.47 7.54
CA ARG A 71 -7.43 -30.48 7.28
C ARG A 71 -7.75 -29.89 5.91
N VAL A 72 -7.09 -28.79 5.52
CA VAL A 72 -7.20 -28.22 4.17
C VAL A 72 -6.77 -29.23 3.10
N ALA A 73 -5.69 -29.99 3.31
CA ALA A 73 -5.29 -31.06 2.40
C ALA A 73 -6.30 -32.21 2.31
N PHE A 74 -6.93 -32.60 3.42
CA PHE A 74 -8.03 -33.57 3.41
C PHE A 74 -9.24 -33.06 2.61
N LEU A 75 -9.66 -31.81 2.85
CA LEU A 75 -10.79 -31.17 2.17
C LEU A 75 -10.53 -31.01 0.67
N ALA A 76 -9.41 -30.40 0.29
CA ALA A 76 -9.04 -30.16 -1.11
C ALA A 76 -8.98 -31.48 -1.91
N LYS A 77 -8.38 -32.52 -1.33
CA LYS A 77 -8.31 -33.86 -1.93
C LYS A 77 -9.69 -34.50 -2.11
N GLY A 78 -10.55 -34.45 -1.10
CA GLY A 78 -11.89 -35.01 -1.20
C GLY A 78 -12.78 -34.30 -2.23
N ILE A 79 -12.70 -32.97 -2.29
CA ILE A 79 -13.34 -32.16 -3.33
C ILE A 79 -12.82 -32.55 -4.72
N ALA A 80 -11.50 -32.65 -4.90
CA ALA A 80 -10.87 -33.01 -6.16
C ALA A 80 -11.25 -34.42 -6.63
N THR A 81 -11.26 -35.43 -5.74
CA THR A 81 -11.71 -36.78 -6.07
C THR A 81 -13.20 -36.80 -6.45
N ASN A 82 -14.06 -35.99 -5.83
CA ASN A 82 -15.46 -35.83 -6.25
C ASN A 82 -15.62 -35.06 -7.58
N LEU A 83 -14.57 -34.37 -8.05
CA LEU A 83 -14.45 -33.79 -9.39
C LEU A 83 -13.76 -34.73 -10.40
N GLY A 84 -13.41 -35.96 -10.00
CA GLY A 84 -12.77 -36.96 -10.86
C GLY A 84 -11.25 -36.85 -10.97
N TRP A 85 -10.57 -36.15 -10.05
CA TRP A 85 -9.10 -36.07 -10.03
C TRP A 85 -8.47 -37.35 -9.49
N GLU A 86 -7.52 -37.89 -10.26
CA GLU A 86 -6.73 -39.08 -9.94
C GLU A 86 -5.22 -38.85 -10.13
N GLY A 87 -4.40 -39.82 -9.70
CA GLY A 87 -2.97 -39.86 -9.99
C GLY A 87 -2.17 -38.64 -9.51
N ILE A 88 -1.30 -38.13 -10.38
CA ILE A 88 -0.29 -37.12 -10.04
C ILE A 88 -0.90 -35.74 -9.73
N HIS A 89 -2.00 -35.35 -10.37
CA HIS A 89 -2.68 -34.08 -10.12
C HIS A 89 -3.26 -34.02 -8.70
N LEU A 90 -3.84 -35.14 -8.23
CA LEU A 90 -4.30 -35.27 -6.85
C LEU A 90 -3.13 -35.17 -5.85
N LYS A 91 -1.93 -35.66 -6.21
CA LYS A 91 -0.71 -35.52 -5.39
C LYS A 91 -0.13 -34.12 -5.37
N ARG A 92 -0.12 -33.42 -6.51
CA ARG A 92 0.26 -32.00 -6.60
C ARG A 92 -0.64 -31.13 -5.72
N LEU A 93 -1.96 -31.35 -5.77
CA LEU A 93 -2.91 -30.65 -4.89
C LEU A 93 -2.76 -31.03 -3.41
N GLU A 94 -2.54 -32.31 -3.08
CA GLU A 94 -2.29 -32.76 -1.70
C GLU A 94 -1.02 -32.13 -1.10
N VAL A 95 0.06 -32.01 -1.89
CA VAL A 95 1.30 -31.33 -1.49
C VAL A 95 1.12 -29.82 -1.41
N ALA A 96 0.43 -29.19 -2.36
CA ALA A 96 0.11 -27.76 -2.32
C ALA A 96 -0.66 -27.43 -1.03
N ALA A 97 -1.74 -28.15 -0.75
CA ALA A 97 -2.57 -27.91 0.42
C ALA A 97 -1.83 -28.11 1.76
N LEU A 98 -0.86 -29.04 1.83
CA LEU A 98 0.00 -29.22 3.00
C LEU A 98 1.04 -28.10 3.20
N LEU A 99 1.38 -27.36 2.14
CA LEU A 99 2.49 -26.38 2.14
C LEU A 99 2.06 -24.94 1.84
N HIS A 100 0.76 -24.68 1.61
CA HIS A 100 0.25 -23.36 1.20
C HIS A 100 0.58 -22.22 2.16
N ASP A 101 0.72 -22.55 3.44
CA ASP A 101 0.99 -21.63 4.54
C ASP A 101 2.42 -21.78 5.10
N ILE A 102 3.29 -22.54 4.44
CA ILE A 102 4.67 -22.83 4.91
C ILE A 102 5.49 -21.55 5.16
N GLY A 103 5.17 -20.48 4.44
CA GLY A 103 5.74 -19.16 4.61
C GLY A 103 5.57 -18.54 6.00
N LYS A 104 4.57 -18.97 6.79
CA LYS A 104 4.38 -18.55 8.19
C LYS A 104 5.60 -18.88 9.07
N ILE A 105 6.45 -19.83 8.67
CA ILE A 105 7.76 -20.09 9.31
C ILE A 105 8.68 -18.84 9.29
N GLY A 106 8.42 -17.83 8.46
CA GLY A 106 9.21 -16.58 8.45
C GLY A 106 8.71 -15.49 9.42
N VAL A 107 7.41 -15.44 9.68
CA VAL A 107 6.72 -14.27 10.28
C VAL A 107 7.07 -14.11 11.77
N PRO A 108 7.49 -12.93 12.25
CA PRO A 108 7.83 -12.72 13.67
C PRO A 108 6.71 -13.11 14.65
N ASP A 109 7.09 -13.74 15.76
CA ASP A 109 6.18 -14.29 16.78
C ASP A 109 5.18 -13.24 17.34
N HIS A 110 5.62 -11.99 17.48
CA HIS A 110 4.76 -10.88 17.95
C HIS A 110 3.69 -10.45 16.94
N ILE A 111 3.76 -10.94 15.70
CA ILE A 111 2.75 -10.79 14.64
C ILE A 111 1.88 -12.07 14.59
N ILE A 112 2.49 -13.27 14.57
CA ILE A 112 1.74 -14.54 14.56
C ILE A 112 0.81 -14.66 15.77
N PHE A 113 1.33 -14.43 16.98
CA PHE A 113 0.61 -14.66 18.23
C PHE A 113 0.00 -13.38 18.82
N LYS A 114 -0.25 -12.36 17.99
CA LYS A 114 -0.73 -11.05 18.47
C LYS A 114 -2.15 -11.15 19.07
N PRO A 115 -2.38 -10.75 20.33
CA PRO A 115 -3.69 -10.79 20.97
C PRO A 115 -4.55 -9.56 20.61
N GLY A 116 -4.63 -9.22 19.32
CA GLY A 116 -5.47 -8.15 18.80
C GLY A 116 -5.45 -8.06 17.27
N LYS A 117 -6.11 -7.05 16.70
CA LYS A 117 -5.99 -6.77 15.27
C LYS A 117 -4.54 -6.40 14.91
N LEU A 118 -4.12 -6.85 13.73
CA LEU A 118 -2.88 -6.41 13.11
C LEU A 118 -2.96 -4.92 12.71
N THR A 119 -1.84 -4.20 12.77
CA THR A 119 -1.70 -2.85 12.19
C THR A 119 -1.57 -2.95 10.66
N SER A 120 -1.72 -1.83 9.95
CA SER A 120 -1.51 -1.80 8.48
C SER A 120 -0.12 -2.32 8.09
N GLU A 121 0.91 -1.96 8.87
CA GLU A 121 2.29 -2.46 8.69
C GLU A 121 2.40 -3.96 8.91
N GLU A 122 1.76 -4.49 9.95
CA GLU A 122 1.77 -5.93 10.24
C GLU A 122 0.95 -6.72 9.21
N ILE A 123 -0.08 -6.12 8.60
CA ILE A 123 -0.84 -6.68 7.48
C ILE A 123 0.02 -6.69 6.20
N GLU A 124 0.76 -5.62 5.94
CA GLU A 124 1.72 -5.55 4.82
C GLU A 124 2.82 -6.60 4.99
N LEU A 125 3.43 -6.70 6.17
CA LEU A 125 4.39 -7.76 6.54
C LEU A 125 3.78 -9.17 6.38
N MET A 126 2.52 -9.36 6.79
CA MET A 126 1.76 -10.61 6.56
C MET A 126 1.36 -10.86 5.10
N SER A 127 1.56 -9.91 4.17
CA SER A 127 1.38 -10.19 2.75
C SER A 127 2.53 -11.02 2.18
N HIS A 128 3.76 -10.77 2.62
CA HIS A 128 4.99 -11.34 2.05
C HIS A 128 5.20 -12.83 2.33
N TYR A 129 4.65 -13.37 3.43
CA TYR A 129 4.95 -14.75 3.85
C TYR A 129 4.64 -15.77 2.75
N HIS A 130 3.56 -15.58 2.00
CA HIS A 130 3.14 -16.49 0.93
C HIS A 130 4.19 -16.61 -0.17
N ASN A 131 4.82 -15.49 -0.54
CA ASN A 131 5.84 -15.45 -1.59
C ASN A 131 7.13 -16.13 -1.13
N ILE A 132 7.55 -15.89 0.11
CA ILE A 132 8.70 -16.57 0.73
C ILE A 132 8.46 -18.08 0.84
N GLY A 133 7.20 -18.49 1.02
CA GLY A 133 6.78 -19.89 0.89
C GLY A 133 7.05 -20.44 -0.51
N LEU A 134 6.63 -19.73 -1.57
CA LEU A 134 6.91 -20.11 -2.96
C LEU A 134 8.42 -20.19 -3.24
N ASP A 135 9.19 -19.18 -2.85
CA ASP A 135 10.65 -19.11 -3.02
C ASP A 135 11.36 -20.35 -2.43
N VAL A 136 10.99 -20.75 -1.20
CA VAL A 136 11.59 -21.91 -0.53
C VAL A 136 11.14 -23.22 -1.17
N LEU A 137 9.87 -23.35 -1.58
CA LEU A 137 9.37 -24.54 -2.27
C LEU A 137 10.04 -24.74 -3.63
N GLN A 138 10.24 -23.66 -4.36
CA GLN A 138 10.97 -23.59 -5.62
C GLN A 138 12.45 -23.98 -5.44
N ALA A 139 13.12 -23.45 -4.42
CA ALA A 139 14.48 -23.84 -4.06
C ALA A 139 14.58 -25.33 -3.65
N CYS A 140 13.52 -25.89 -3.05
CA CYS A 140 13.39 -27.33 -2.78
C CYS A 140 13.17 -28.20 -4.04
N ARG A 141 13.09 -27.59 -5.23
CA ARG A 141 12.74 -28.20 -6.53
C ARG A 141 11.36 -28.87 -6.51
N THR A 142 10.37 -28.18 -5.94
CA THR A 142 8.96 -28.60 -5.99
C THR A 142 8.41 -28.45 -7.42
N ASP A 143 7.56 -29.39 -7.83
CA ASP A 143 6.92 -29.44 -9.13
C ASP A 143 6.13 -28.16 -9.47
N HIS A 144 6.22 -27.76 -10.74
CA HIS A 144 5.71 -26.47 -11.21
C HIS A 144 4.18 -26.32 -11.11
N GLU A 145 3.41 -27.42 -11.18
CA GLU A 145 1.95 -27.36 -11.01
C GLU A 145 1.58 -27.03 -9.55
N VAL A 146 2.38 -27.45 -8.57
CA VAL A 146 2.23 -27.05 -7.16
C VAL A 146 2.48 -25.54 -6.98
N LEU A 147 3.56 -25.02 -7.55
CA LEU A 147 3.89 -23.58 -7.48
C LEU A 147 2.81 -22.74 -8.21
N THR A 148 2.25 -23.26 -9.30
CA THR A 148 1.11 -22.67 -10.03
C THR A 148 -0.17 -22.67 -9.21
N ILE A 149 -0.48 -23.78 -8.51
CA ILE A 149 -1.64 -23.85 -7.60
C ILE A 149 -1.50 -22.81 -6.50
N LEU A 150 -0.34 -22.76 -5.83
CA LEU A 150 -0.13 -21.90 -4.68
C LEU A 150 -0.18 -20.41 -5.04
N SER A 151 0.60 -19.98 -6.04
CA SER A 151 0.64 -18.57 -6.46
C SER A 151 -0.72 -18.00 -6.89
N GLN A 152 -1.64 -18.86 -7.36
CA GLN A 152 -2.98 -18.47 -7.79
C GLN A 152 -4.08 -18.67 -6.73
N THR A 153 -3.76 -19.26 -5.57
CA THR A 153 -4.75 -19.62 -4.52
C THR A 153 -5.46 -18.39 -3.92
N ARG A 154 -4.84 -17.20 -3.98
CA ARG A 154 -5.42 -15.95 -3.48
C ARG A 154 -6.29 -15.19 -4.51
N TYR A 155 -6.49 -15.72 -5.71
CA TYR A 155 -7.28 -15.05 -6.75
C TYR A 155 -8.78 -15.36 -6.63
N HIS A 156 -9.62 -14.32 -6.80
CA HIS A 156 -11.08 -14.48 -6.83
C HIS A 156 -11.54 -15.13 -8.15
N PHE A 157 -12.54 -16.01 -8.10
CA PHE A 157 -13.04 -16.76 -9.25
C PHE A 157 -13.49 -15.90 -10.44
N SER A 158 -14.18 -14.77 -10.20
CA SER A 158 -14.52 -13.76 -11.20
C SER A 158 -13.65 -12.50 -11.09
N GLY A 159 -12.43 -12.64 -10.59
CA GLY A 159 -11.62 -11.54 -10.06
C GLY A 159 -11.04 -10.59 -11.10
N ALA A 160 -11.70 -9.45 -11.31
CA ALA A 160 -11.01 -8.22 -11.63
C ALA A 160 -10.35 -7.66 -10.35
N THR A 161 -9.14 -8.10 -10.04
CA THR A 161 -8.34 -7.62 -8.90
C THR A 161 -7.20 -6.71 -9.38
N ASN A 162 -6.94 -5.62 -8.64
CA ASN A 162 -5.86 -4.65 -8.92
C ASN A 162 -5.88 -4.03 -10.34
N GLY A 163 -7.08 -3.81 -10.92
CA GLY A 163 -7.24 -3.08 -12.18
C GLY A 163 -6.99 -3.89 -13.46
N TYR A 164 -6.62 -5.17 -13.37
CA TYR A 164 -6.48 -6.05 -14.53
C TYR A 164 -7.76 -6.88 -14.75
N GLN A 165 -8.42 -6.67 -15.89
CA GLN A 165 -9.48 -7.57 -16.36
C GLN A 165 -8.85 -8.80 -17.05
N PHE A 166 -8.81 -9.93 -16.36
CA PHE A 166 -8.44 -11.21 -16.97
C PHE A 166 -9.61 -11.79 -17.78
N ILE A 167 -9.63 -11.50 -19.08
CA ILE A 167 -10.58 -12.12 -20.01
C ILE A 167 -10.16 -13.58 -20.29
N GLY A 168 -10.75 -14.51 -19.54
CA GLY A 168 -11.00 -15.88 -20.01
C GLY A 168 -9.79 -16.78 -20.30
N SER A 169 -8.90 -16.98 -19.33
CA SER A 169 -7.98 -18.15 -19.32
C SER A 169 -7.70 -18.65 -17.90
N GLU A 170 -8.79 -19.07 -17.24
CA GLU A 170 -8.87 -19.96 -16.06
C GLU A 170 -7.72 -19.97 -15.04
N VAL A 171 -7.98 -19.37 -13.86
CA VAL A 171 -7.27 -19.70 -12.60
C VAL A 171 -7.21 -21.22 -12.44
N ASN A 172 -6.04 -21.76 -12.09
CA ASN A 172 -5.81 -23.20 -11.96
C ASN A 172 -6.89 -23.87 -11.10
N GLN A 173 -7.49 -24.96 -11.57
CA GLN A 173 -8.60 -25.61 -10.85
C GLN A 173 -8.16 -26.12 -9.46
N GLY A 174 -6.92 -26.57 -9.28
CA GLY A 174 -6.37 -26.90 -7.97
C GLY A 174 -6.27 -25.68 -7.04
N ALA A 175 -5.96 -24.49 -7.55
CA ALA A 175 -5.98 -23.24 -6.78
C ALA A 175 -7.41 -22.88 -6.33
N ARG A 176 -8.40 -23.03 -7.22
CA ARG A 176 -9.83 -22.84 -6.90
C ARG A 176 -10.32 -23.84 -5.84
N ILE A 177 -9.90 -25.10 -5.92
CA ILE A 177 -10.21 -26.13 -4.90
C ILE A 177 -9.57 -25.78 -3.56
N LEU A 178 -8.29 -25.37 -3.56
CA LEU A 178 -7.54 -25.03 -2.35
C LEU A 178 -8.13 -23.80 -1.64
N ALA A 179 -8.51 -22.75 -2.37
CA ALA A 179 -9.17 -21.57 -1.81
C ALA A 179 -10.50 -21.90 -1.09
N ILE A 180 -11.28 -22.83 -1.64
CA ILE A 180 -12.54 -23.29 -1.02
C ILE A 180 -12.27 -24.18 0.20
N ALA A 181 -11.22 -25.02 0.15
CA ALA A 181 -10.82 -25.90 1.25
C ALA A 181 -10.27 -25.13 2.46
N ASP A 182 -9.43 -24.10 2.24
CA ASP A 182 -9.01 -23.15 3.28
C ASP A 182 -10.22 -22.40 3.84
N ALA A 183 -11.01 -21.72 3.00
CA ALA A 183 -12.16 -20.96 3.46
C ALA A 183 -13.13 -21.80 4.32
N TYR A 184 -13.36 -23.06 3.96
CA TYR A 184 -14.14 -23.99 4.77
C TYR A 184 -13.49 -24.25 6.15
N ASP A 185 -12.20 -24.64 6.19
CA ASP A 185 -11.52 -24.97 7.46
C ASP A 185 -11.37 -23.74 8.37
N SER A 186 -11.02 -22.61 7.78
CA SER A 186 -10.91 -21.30 8.43
C SER A 186 -12.25 -20.85 8.99
N LEU A 187 -13.40 -21.13 8.35
CA LEU A 187 -14.73 -20.86 8.91
C LEU A 187 -15.16 -21.88 9.97
N ALA A 188 -14.81 -23.17 9.81
CA ALA A 188 -15.16 -24.26 10.71
C ALA A 188 -14.38 -24.29 12.03
N THR A 189 -13.14 -23.78 12.04
CA THR A 189 -12.26 -23.81 13.21
C THR A 189 -12.53 -22.64 14.15
N ASP A 190 -12.40 -22.87 15.46
CA ASP A 190 -12.41 -21.81 16.47
C ASP A 190 -11.19 -20.87 16.30
N GLN A 191 -11.46 -19.57 16.25
CA GLN A 191 -10.48 -18.49 16.22
C GLN A 191 -10.54 -17.70 17.53
N VAL A 192 -9.45 -17.00 17.87
CA VAL A 192 -9.29 -16.26 19.15
C VAL A 192 -10.46 -15.30 19.47
N TYR A 193 -11.16 -14.80 18.45
CA TYR A 193 -12.30 -13.86 18.57
C TYR A 193 -13.63 -14.39 17.99
N ARG A 194 -13.69 -15.64 17.52
CA ARG A 194 -14.87 -16.18 16.83
C ARG A 194 -14.90 -17.71 16.90
N THR A 195 -16.01 -18.27 17.38
CA THR A 195 -16.22 -19.72 17.33
C THR A 195 -16.36 -20.24 15.90
N GLY A 196 -16.03 -21.52 15.70
CA GLY A 196 -16.29 -22.26 14.48
C GLY A 196 -17.76 -22.20 14.07
N LYS A 197 -18.02 -22.00 12.77
CA LYS A 197 -19.38 -21.99 12.22
C LYS A 197 -19.88 -23.42 11.99
N LYS A 198 -21.20 -23.60 11.99
CA LYS A 198 -21.81 -24.89 11.63
C LYS A 198 -21.71 -25.13 10.14
N HIS A 199 -21.62 -26.39 9.71
CA HIS A 199 -21.51 -26.75 8.29
C HIS A 199 -22.54 -26.05 7.39
N GLU A 200 -23.81 -26.05 7.79
CA GLU A 200 -24.92 -25.41 7.07
C GLU A 200 -24.69 -23.90 6.84
N GLU A 201 -24.13 -23.21 7.83
CA GLU A 201 -23.79 -21.78 7.77
C GLU A 201 -22.56 -21.53 6.88
N ILE A 202 -21.56 -22.41 6.93
CA ILE A 202 -20.38 -22.36 6.05
C ILE A 202 -20.80 -22.55 4.59
N MET A 203 -21.70 -23.50 4.31
CA MET A 203 -22.19 -23.73 2.96
C MET A 203 -23.05 -22.57 2.45
N SER A 204 -23.81 -21.89 3.30
CA SER A 204 -24.49 -20.64 2.93
C SER A 204 -23.48 -19.60 2.45
N ILE A 205 -22.46 -19.30 3.26
CA ILE A 205 -21.40 -18.34 2.93
C ILE A 205 -20.68 -18.71 1.63
N LEU A 206 -20.31 -19.98 1.44
CA LEU A 206 -19.64 -20.45 0.23
C LEU A 206 -20.55 -20.41 -1.02
N MET A 207 -21.88 -20.59 -0.87
CA MET A 207 -22.85 -20.47 -1.96
C MET A 207 -23.19 -19.02 -2.28
N GLU A 208 -23.25 -18.13 -1.30
CA GLU A 208 -23.42 -16.67 -1.48
C GLU A 208 -22.22 -16.06 -2.21
N ALA A 209 -21.01 -16.56 -1.95
CA ALA A 209 -19.77 -16.17 -2.62
C ALA A 209 -19.45 -16.99 -3.89
N ALA A 210 -20.34 -17.89 -4.32
CA ALA A 210 -20.17 -18.69 -5.53
C ALA A 210 -20.40 -17.85 -6.80
N GLY A 211 -19.54 -18.05 -7.80
CA GLY A 211 -19.58 -17.25 -9.04
C GLY A 211 -18.90 -15.88 -8.92
N THR A 212 -18.43 -15.49 -7.72
CA THR A 212 -17.72 -14.23 -7.49
C THR A 212 -16.33 -14.47 -6.88
N GLN A 213 -16.26 -14.89 -5.62
CA GLN A 213 -15.01 -15.26 -4.96
C GLN A 213 -14.63 -16.72 -5.26
N PHE A 214 -15.62 -17.63 -5.26
CA PHE A 214 -15.40 -19.08 -5.39
C PHE A 214 -16.05 -19.67 -6.65
N ASP A 215 -15.50 -20.78 -7.16
CA ASP A 215 -16.07 -21.54 -8.27
C ASP A 215 -17.32 -22.30 -7.81
N GLY A 216 -18.48 -21.92 -8.34
CA GLY A 216 -19.76 -22.53 -7.96
C GLY A 216 -19.84 -24.03 -8.25
N ASN A 217 -19.11 -24.55 -9.24
CA ASN A 217 -19.08 -25.99 -9.52
C ASN A 217 -18.35 -26.76 -8.41
N ILE A 218 -17.31 -26.15 -7.84
CA ILE A 218 -16.47 -26.73 -6.81
C ILE A 218 -17.15 -26.64 -5.44
N VAL A 219 -17.85 -25.52 -5.16
CA VAL A 219 -18.78 -25.41 -4.01
C VAL A 219 -19.90 -26.45 -4.12
N CYS A 220 -20.45 -26.70 -5.32
CA CYS A 220 -21.40 -27.78 -5.56
C CYS A 220 -20.79 -29.17 -5.34
N ALA A 221 -19.52 -29.41 -5.71
CA ALA A 221 -18.85 -30.68 -5.48
C ALA A 221 -18.65 -30.96 -3.98
N LEU A 222 -18.22 -29.96 -3.20
CA LEU A 222 -18.14 -30.04 -1.74
C LEU A 222 -19.52 -30.32 -1.10
N SER A 223 -20.57 -29.64 -1.56
CA SER A 223 -21.95 -29.85 -1.10
C SER A 223 -22.44 -31.29 -1.38
N ARG A 224 -22.14 -31.84 -2.56
CA ARG A 224 -22.49 -33.23 -2.92
C ARG A 224 -21.71 -34.25 -2.10
N TRP A 225 -20.43 -34.00 -1.82
CA TRP A 225 -19.61 -34.90 -1.02
C TRP A 225 -20.17 -35.01 0.41
N GLU A 226 -20.52 -33.89 1.04
CA GLU A 226 -21.17 -33.90 2.36
C GLU A 226 -22.54 -34.61 2.31
N GLN A 227 -23.39 -34.31 1.34
CA GLN A 227 -24.73 -34.90 1.25
C GLN A 227 -24.69 -36.43 1.07
N ASN A 228 -23.68 -36.95 0.38
CA ASN A 228 -23.50 -38.38 0.16
C ASN A 228 -22.82 -39.09 1.35
N GLU A 229 -21.91 -38.42 2.07
CA GLU A 229 -21.03 -39.06 3.06
C GLU A 229 -21.08 -38.44 4.48
N LYS A 230 -22.06 -37.58 4.77
CA LYS A 230 -22.21 -36.70 5.95
C LYS A 230 -21.53 -37.18 7.24
N GLN A 231 -21.85 -38.38 7.70
CA GLN A 231 -21.28 -38.94 8.93
C GLN A 231 -19.79 -39.27 8.78
N ALA A 232 -19.39 -39.96 7.71
CA ALA A 232 -18.00 -40.32 7.43
C ALA A 232 -17.13 -39.08 7.14
N PHE A 233 -17.69 -38.06 6.48
CA PHE A 233 -17.02 -36.77 6.24
C PHE A 233 -16.66 -36.07 7.58
N HIS A 234 -17.62 -35.98 8.51
CA HIS A 234 -17.37 -35.39 9.83
C HIS A 234 -16.45 -36.25 10.70
N ASP A 235 -16.64 -37.57 10.71
CA ASP A 235 -15.79 -38.49 11.48
C ASP A 235 -14.34 -38.48 10.99
N ALA A 236 -14.10 -38.35 9.68
CA ALA A 236 -12.76 -38.24 9.10
C ALA A 236 -12.07 -36.90 9.43
N LEU A 237 -12.79 -35.77 9.41
CA LEU A 237 -12.25 -34.48 9.88
C LEU A 237 -11.86 -34.54 11.37
N LEU A 238 -12.67 -35.23 12.19
CA LEU A 238 -12.36 -35.48 13.59
C LEU A 238 -11.18 -36.46 13.76
N GLU A 239 -11.03 -37.46 12.89
CA GLU A 239 -9.87 -38.36 12.86
C GLU A 239 -8.58 -37.59 12.50
N VAL A 240 -8.59 -36.69 11.51
CA VAL A 240 -7.42 -35.86 11.14
C VAL A 240 -6.90 -35.02 12.31
N ASN A 241 -7.80 -34.48 13.14
CA ASN A 241 -7.44 -33.78 14.38
C ASN A 241 -6.96 -34.74 15.48
N ARG A 242 -7.63 -35.87 15.72
CA ARG A 242 -7.24 -36.86 16.75
C ARG A 242 -5.89 -37.54 16.45
N LEU A 243 -5.56 -37.71 15.17
CA LEU A 243 -4.27 -38.19 14.68
C LEU A 243 -3.20 -37.08 14.63
N PHE A 244 -3.43 -35.91 15.24
CA PHE A 244 -2.39 -34.92 15.47
C PHE A 244 -2.06 -34.84 16.95
N GLN A 245 -0.90 -35.40 17.31
CA GLN A 245 -0.24 -35.09 18.58
C GLN A 245 1.00 -34.24 18.26
N PRO A 246 1.28 -33.17 19.02
CA PRO A 246 2.55 -32.46 18.92
C PRO A 246 3.69 -33.45 19.19
N LYS A 247 4.70 -33.51 18.30
CA LYS A 247 5.90 -34.31 18.55
C LYS A 247 6.77 -33.61 19.59
N ASP A 248 7.24 -34.36 20.59
CA ASP A 248 8.43 -33.98 21.36
C ASP A 248 9.66 -34.10 20.45
N PHE A 249 10.23 -32.96 20.08
CA PHE A 249 11.40 -32.90 19.20
C PHE A 249 12.66 -33.35 19.93
N THR A 250 13.47 -34.20 19.30
CA THR A 250 14.85 -34.42 19.77
C THR A 250 15.64 -33.12 19.62
N GLU A 251 16.68 -32.93 20.45
CA GLU A 251 17.52 -31.71 20.41
C GLU A 251 18.07 -31.44 18.99
N ARG A 252 18.45 -32.50 18.27
CA ARG A 252 18.88 -32.44 16.87
C ARG A 252 17.77 -31.99 15.93
N GLU A 253 16.56 -32.53 16.05
CA GLU A 253 15.45 -32.11 15.18
C GLU A 253 15.02 -30.67 15.47
N ALA A 254 15.06 -30.23 16.74
CA ALA A 254 14.83 -28.84 17.12
C ALA A 254 15.91 -27.92 16.51
N GLN A 255 17.19 -28.32 16.51
CA GLN A 255 18.25 -27.60 15.81
C GLN A 255 18.02 -27.56 14.29
N GLU A 256 17.69 -28.68 13.66
CA GLU A 256 17.41 -28.74 12.21
C GLU A 256 16.14 -27.93 11.81
N ALA A 257 15.12 -27.87 12.68
CA ALA A 257 13.95 -27.01 12.51
C ALA A 257 14.29 -25.51 12.69
N ASN A 258 15.08 -25.17 13.70
CA ASN A 258 15.53 -23.78 13.94
C ASN A 258 16.39 -23.24 12.80
N LEU A 259 17.21 -24.07 12.15
CA LEU A 259 17.96 -23.66 10.94
C LEU A 259 17.02 -23.27 9.79
N ILE A 260 15.95 -24.03 9.56
CA ILE A 260 14.92 -23.71 8.56
C ILE A 260 14.16 -22.44 8.97
N SER A 261 13.80 -22.34 10.25
CA SER A 261 13.16 -21.15 10.83
C SER A 261 13.96 -19.87 10.59
N ASN A 262 15.28 -19.93 10.80
CA ASN A 262 16.20 -18.83 10.54
C ASN A 262 16.25 -18.47 9.04
N ILE A 263 16.30 -19.46 8.13
CA ILE A 263 16.29 -19.20 6.67
C ILE A 263 15.03 -18.43 6.27
N PHE A 264 13.85 -18.91 6.66
CA PHE A 264 12.59 -18.22 6.38
C PHE A 264 12.55 -16.81 6.99
N SER A 265 12.98 -16.64 8.25
CA SER A 265 12.99 -15.31 8.88
C SER A 265 14.07 -14.37 8.33
N TYR A 266 15.17 -14.86 7.74
CA TYR A 266 16.13 -14.04 6.99
C TYR A 266 15.57 -13.62 5.62
N LEU A 267 14.95 -14.52 4.86
CA LEU A 267 14.27 -14.17 3.60
C LEU A 267 13.16 -13.14 3.85
N PHE A 268 12.39 -13.30 4.94
CA PHE A 268 11.38 -12.34 5.38
C PHE A 268 11.97 -10.96 5.70
N GLN A 269 13.13 -10.90 6.35
CA GLN A 269 13.83 -9.64 6.60
C GLN A 269 14.36 -9.00 5.31
N ILE A 270 14.93 -9.78 4.38
CA ILE A 270 15.50 -9.26 3.13
C ILE A 270 14.38 -8.67 2.24
N GLU A 271 13.29 -9.41 2.02
CA GLU A 271 12.11 -8.95 1.25
C GLU A 271 11.40 -7.74 1.90
N SER A 272 11.61 -7.50 3.21
CA SER A 272 11.11 -6.32 3.93
C SER A 272 12.08 -5.13 3.92
N LEU A 273 13.35 -5.31 3.52
CA LEU A 273 14.43 -4.31 3.62
C LEU A 273 14.92 -3.79 2.26
N TYR A 274 14.72 -4.57 1.20
CA TYR A 274 15.26 -4.32 -0.13
C TYR A 274 14.17 -4.38 -1.20
N ASP A 275 14.42 -3.76 -2.35
CA ASP A 275 13.44 -3.65 -3.43
C ASP A 275 13.36 -4.92 -4.31
N GLY A 276 14.28 -5.86 -4.10
CA GLY A 276 14.26 -7.21 -4.65
C GLY A 276 15.58 -7.94 -4.45
N PHE A 277 15.61 -9.26 -4.65
CA PHE A 277 16.82 -10.07 -4.70
C PHE A 277 16.66 -11.28 -5.64
N TYR A 278 17.79 -11.91 -5.99
CA TYR A 278 17.83 -13.24 -6.59
C TYR A 278 18.99 -14.07 -6.04
N ILE A 279 18.88 -15.39 -6.17
CA ILE A 279 19.96 -16.34 -5.84
C ILE A 279 20.21 -17.24 -7.06
N VAL A 280 21.47 -17.38 -7.44
CA VAL A 280 21.94 -18.40 -8.38
C VAL A 280 22.74 -19.49 -7.68
N ASN A 281 22.70 -20.71 -8.21
CA ASN A 281 23.46 -21.87 -7.72
C ASN A 281 24.91 -21.88 -8.22
N ALA A 282 25.66 -22.95 -7.92
CA ALA A 282 27.05 -23.16 -8.35
C ALA A 282 27.22 -23.28 -9.88
N ASP A 283 26.18 -23.72 -10.59
CA ASP A 283 26.09 -23.79 -12.05
C ASP A 283 25.59 -22.46 -12.66
N PHE A 284 25.48 -21.41 -11.83
CA PHE A 284 24.96 -20.07 -12.12
C PHE A 284 23.52 -20.04 -12.65
N GLN A 285 22.71 -21.07 -12.38
CA GLN A 285 21.27 -21.05 -12.69
C GLN A 285 20.47 -20.31 -11.62
N PHE A 286 19.47 -19.52 -12.00
CA PHE A 286 18.56 -18.87 -11.05
C PHE A 286 17.72 -19.91 -10.30
N VAL A 287 17.77 -19.88 -8.96
CA VAL A 287 17.00 -20.78 -8.08
C VAL A 287 15.96 -20.05 -7.23
N ILE A 288 16.19 -18.77 -6.91
CA ILE A 288 15.21 -17.87 -6.27
C ILE A 288 15.25 -16.54 -7.02
N LEU A 289 14.08 -15.95 -7.28
CA LEU A 289 13.89 -14.62 -7.84
C LEU A 289 12.72 -13.99 -7.08
N SER A 290 12.99 -12.99 -6.24
CA SER A 290 11.94 -12.44 -5.37
C SER A 290 10.90 -11.62 -6.14
N PRO A 291 9.65 -11.54 -5.64
CA PRO A 291 8.60 -10.70 -6.25
C PRO A 291 8.89 -9.20 -6.16
N GLY A 292 9.76 -8.75 -5.25
CA GLY A 292 10.32 -7.41 -5.30
C GLY A 292 11.05 -7.17 -6.63
N LEU A 293 11.94 -8.10 -7.00
CA LEU A 293 12.75 -7.99 -8.23
C LEU A 293 11.91 -8.09 -9.51
N GLU A 294 10.89 -8.96 -9.54
CA GLU A 294 9.88 -9.00 -10.62
C GLU A 294 9.29 -7.61 -10.89
N LYS A 295 8.83 -6.92 -9.84
CA LYS A 295 8.27 -5.56 -9.90
C LYS A 295 9.32 -4.47 -10.13
N LEU A 296 10.59 -4.74 -9.77
CA LEU A 296 11.68 -3.79 -9.91
C LEU A 296 12.15 -3.69 -11.38
N ALA A 297 12.23 -4.83 -12.06
CA ALA A 297 12.77 -4.97 -13.42
C ALA A 297 11.72 -5.25 -14.52
N ASP A 298 10.45 -5.46 -14.16
CA ASP A 298 9.35 -5.92 -15.05
C ASP A 298 9.63 -7.29 -15.68
N LEU A 299 9.88 -8.27 -14.82
CA LEU A 299 10.22 -9.65 -15.17
C LEU A 299 9.28 -10.63 -14.47
N ARG A 300 9.11 -11.82 -15.05
CA ARG A 300 8.34 -12.91 -14.43
C ARG A 300 9.28 -14.04 -14.05
N ALA A 301 9.16 -14.56 -12.84
CA ALA A 301 10.03 -15.60 -12.32
C ALA A 301 10.02 -16.86 -13.20
N ILE A 302 8.86 -17.24 -13.74
CA ILE A 302 8.68 -18.38 -14.66
C ILE A 302 9.53 -18.31 -15.93
N ASP A 303 9.95 -17.12 -16.38
CA ASP A 303 10.76 -16.95 -17.60
C ASP A 303 12.27 -16.99 -17.35
N ILE A 304 12.70 -17.01 -16.08
CA ILE A 304 14.11 -16.82 -15.66
C ILE A 304 14.61 -17.97 -14.79
N LEU A 305 13.75 -18.63 -14.02
CA LEU A 305 14.13 -19.68 -13.10
C LEU A 305 14.60 -20.95 -13.81
N GLY A 306 15.74 -21.49 -13.37
CA GLY A 306 16.43 -22.61 -14.02
C GLY A 306 17.31 -22.20 -15.20
N GLU A 307 17.10 -21.02 -15.79
CA GLU A 307 17.99 -20.51 -16.84
C GLU A 307 19.36 -20.13 -16.27
N SER A 308 20.40 -20.23 -17.11
CA SER A 308 21.75 -19.81 -16.75
C SER A 308 21.87 -18.30 -16.73
N TRP A 309 22.45 -17.75 -15.68
CA TRP A 309 22.72 -16.34 -15.55
C TRP A 309 23.66 -15.81 -16.66
N THR A 310 23.35 -14.62 -17.16
CA THR A 310 24.14 -13.89 -18.14
C THR A 310 24.19 -12.41 -17.77
N SER A 311 25.18 -11.68 -18.32
CA SER A 311 25.27 -10.22 -18.16
C SER A 311 24.11 -9.44 -18.83
N THR A 312 23.19 -10.13 -19.50
CA THR A 312 21.96 -9.57 -20.11
C THR A 312 20.68 -10.15 -19.50
N SER A 313 20.77 -10.97 -18.46
CA SER A 313 19.59 -11.53 -17.75
C SER A 313 18.81 -10.48 -16.96
N LEU A 314 19.39 -9.30 -16.74
CA LEU A 314 18.74 -8.10 -16.24
C LEU A 314 19.16 -6.91 -17.14
N PRO A 315 18.28 -5.93 -17.41
CA PRO A 315 18.58 -4.77 -18.26
C PRO A 315 19.41 -3.72 -17.50
N LEU A 316 20.68 -4.06 -17.23
CA LEU A 316 21.62 -3.27 -16.43
C LEU A 316 22.61 -2.49 -17.32
N THR A 317 22.78 -1.22 -17.00
CA THR A 317 23.72 -0.29 -17.65
C THR A 317 24.58 0.43 -16.60
N ASN A 318 25.69 1.04 -17.02
CA ASN A 318 26.50 1.92 -16.16
C ASN A 318 25.81 3.29 -15.96
N LYS A 319 26.43 4.20 -15.19
CA LYS A 319 25.84 5.51 -14.83
C LYS A 319 25.64 6.42 -16.06
N GLU A 320 26.35 6.13 -17.13
CA GLU A 320 26.30 6.78 -18.43
C GLU A 320 25.20 6.22 -19.34
N GLY A 321 24.45 5.20 -18.89
CA GLY A 321 23.36 4.57 -19.65
C GLY A 321 23.83 3.65 -20.78
N THR A 322 25.02 3.06 -20.65
CA THR A 322 25.60 2.13 -21.65
C THR A 322 25.74 0.71 -21.10
N ASN A 323 25.65 -0.28 -22.00
CA ASN A 323 25.68 -1.70 -21.65
C ASN A 323 26.96 -2.08 -20.89
N LEU A 324 26.80 -2.82 -19.79
CA LEU A 324 27.93 -3.27 -18.96
C LEU A 324 28.84 -4.23 -19.72
N THR A 325 30.16 -4.01 -19.65
CA THR A 325 31.13 -5.03 -20.04
C THR A 325 31.19 -6.15 -19.00
N SER A 326 31.71 -7.31 -19.41
CA SER A 326 31.92 -8.46 -18.52
C SER A 326 32.79 -8.13 -17.28
N ALA A 327 33.63 -7.09 -17.36
CA ALA A 327 34.51 -6.66 -16.28
C ALA A 327 33.86 -5.66 -15.30
N GLU A 328 32.80 -4.95 -15.71
CA GLU A 328 32.03 -4.04 -14.83
C GLU A 328 30.96 -4.79 -14.04
N CYS A 329 30.38 -5.84 -14.65
CA CYS A 329 29.33 -6.67 -14.07
C CYS A 329 29.72 -7.25 -12.69
N SER A 330 28.88 -6.99 -11.70
CA SER A 330 29.07 -7.35 -10.29
C SER A 330 29.27 -8.86 -10.08
N MET A 331 28.42 -9.69 -10.68
CA MET A 331 28.52 -11.16 -10.64
C MET A 331 29.90 -11.67 -11.03
N ASN A 332 30.39 -11.31 -12.22
CA ASN A 332 31.72 -11.73 -12.70
C ASN A 332 32.84 -11.30 -11.75
N ARG A 333 32.73 -10.08 -11.20
CA ARG A 333 33.70 -9.54 -10.23
C ARG A 333 33.65 -10.28 -8.89
N VAL A 334 32.47 -10.69 -8.40
CA VAL A 334 32.31 -11.51 -7.20
C VAL A 334 32.88 -12.91 -7.41
N ILE A 335 32.53 -13.58 -8.51
CA ILE A 335 33.02 -14.92 -8.86
C ILE A 335 34.56 -14.94 -8.94
N ALA A 336 35.16 -13.93 -9.58
CA ALA A 336 36.62 -13.84 -9.73
C ALA A 336 37.37 -13.50 -8.43
N ASN A 337 36.75 -12.81 -7.47
CA ASN A 337 37.43 -12.32 -6.25
C ASN A 337 37.03 -13.04 -4.96
N GLY A 338 35.94 -13.82 -4.97
CA GLY A 338 35.41 -14.54 -3.80
C GLY A 338 34.96 -13.63 -2.65
N LYS A 339 34.65 -12.36 -2.91
CA LYS A 339 34.35 -11.34 -1.89
C LYS A 339 33.02 -10.64 -2.16
N PRO A 340 32.20 -10.35 -1.13
CA PRO A 340 31.04 -9.48 -1.27
C PRO A 340 31.42 -8.09 -1.79
N MET A 341 30.54 -7.47 -2.57
CA MET A 341 30.69 -6.07 -2.99
C MET A 341 29.34 -5.41 -3.22
N THR A 342 29.35 -4.08 -3.24
CA THR A 342 28.22 -3.25 -3.65
C THR A 342 28.64 -2.44 -4.88
N THR A 343 27.74 -2.24 -5.85
CA THR A 343 27.97 -1.43 -7.05
C THR A 343 26.66 -0.76 -7.48
N GLU A 344 26.74 0.50 -7.91
CA GLU A 344 25.59 1.23 -8.46
C GLU A 344 25.47 1.00 -9.97
N PHE A 345 24.26 0.75 -10.45
CA PHE A 345 23.92 0.56 -11.86
C PHE A 345 22.66 1.35 -12.22
N MET A 346 22.44 1.58 -13.52
CA MET A 346 21.17 2.11 -14.04
C MET A 346 20.37 0.94 -14.63
N LEU A 347 19.19 0.68 -14.06
CA LEU A 347 18.24 -0.34 -14.52
C LEU A 347 17.29 0.29 -15.54
N GLU A 348 17.20 -0.27 -16.75
CA GLU A 348 16.22 0.17 -17.74
C GLU A 348 14.88 -0.56 -17.55
N ARG A 349 13.80 0.22 -17.41
CA ARG A 349 12.43 -0.29 -17.38
C ARG A 349 11.72 -0.12 -18.73
N PRO A 350 10.63 -0.89 -18.98
CA PRO A 350 9.73 -0.69 -20.11
C PRO A 350 9.42 0.79 -20.38
N GLY A 351 9.52 1.18 -21.65
CA GLY A 351 9.40 2.58 -22.08
C GLY A 351 10.70 3.41 -21.96
N GLY A 352 11.86 2.76 -21.74
CA GLY A 352 13.17 3.43 -21.73
C GLY A 352 13.46 4.25 -20.48
N ARG A 353 12.78 3.94 -19.36
CA ARG A 353 12.97 4.66 -18.10
C ARG A 353 14.13 4.07 -17.31
N LEU A 354 15.25 4.78 -17.26
CA LEU A 354 16.36 4.43 -16.37
C LEU A 354 16.04 4.76 -14.90
N ILE A 355 16.44 3.87 -13.98
CA ILE A 355 16.34 4.02 -12.51
C ILE A 355 17.71 3.73 -11.89
N ASN A 356 18.19 4.60 -11.00
CA ASN A 356 19.45 4.35 -10.29
C ASN A 356 19.24 3.32 -9.18
N ILE A 357 20.00 2.23 -9.23
CA ILE A 357 19.92 1.13 -8.26
C ILE A 357 21.28 0.82 -7.64
N GLU A 358 21.25 0.44 -6.38
CA GLU A 358 22.35 -0.19 -5.65
C GLU A 358 22.17 -1.71 -5.74
N VAL A 359 23.21 -2.43 -6.17
CA VAL A 359 23.26 -3.90 -6.19
C VAL A 359 24.35 -4.37 -5.25
N GLN A 360 23.96 -5.17 -4.26
CA GLN A 360 24.85 -5.82 -3.32
C GLN A 360 24.95 -7.32 -3.65
N SER A 361 26.15 -7.75 -4.02
CA SER A 361 26.43 -9.08 -4.57
C SER A 361 27.29 -9.86 -3.60
N VAL A 362 26.78 -11.01 -3.13
CA VAL A 362 27.32 -11.77 -1.99
C VAL A 362 27.58 -13.23 -2.43
N PRO A 363 28.85 -13.69 -2.48
CA PRO A 363 29.15 -15.09 -2.77
C PRO A 363 28.78 -15.98 -1.58
N MET A 364 28.18 -17.12 -1.87
CA MET A 364 27.84 -18.15 -0.87
C MET A 364 28.85 -19.30 -0.97
N PHE A 365 29.40 -19.71 0.17
CA PHE A 365 30.34 -20.82 0.25
C PHE A 365 29.77 -21.96 1.10
N GLY A 366 30.05 -23.21 0.71
CA GLY A 366 29.77 -24.39 1.53
C GLY A 366 30.84 -24.62 2.59
N ASP A 367 30.60 -25.58 3.49
CA ASP A 367 31.53 -25.94 4.58
C ASP A 367 32.89 -26.46 4.07
N ASP A 368 32.96 -26.91 2.81
CA ASP A 368 34.19 -27.31 2.12
C ASP A 368 34.95 -26.15 1.46
N GLY A 369 34.46 -24.91 1.62
CA GLY A 369 35.04 -23.69 1.07
C GLY A 369 34.76 -23.45 -0.42
N ARG A 370 33.95 -24.30 -1.08
CA ARG A 370 33.57 -24.09 -2.49
C ARG A 370 32.44 -23.08 -2.62
N LEU A 371 32.45 -22.34 -3.73
CA LEU A 371 31.34 -21.47 -4.10
C LEU A 371 30.11 -22.35 -4.42
N ILE A 372 29.04 -22.19 -3.65
CA ILE A 372 27.76 -22.93 -3.85
C ILE A 372 26.69 -22.08 -4.55
N GLY A 373 26.97 -20.77 -4.73
CA GLY A 373 26.09 -19.84 -5.42
C GLY A 373 26.47 -18.38 -5.17
N VAL A 374 25.66 -17.46 -5.69
CA VAL A 374 25.77 -16.02 -5.42
C VAL A 374 24.36 -15.46 -5.21
N THR A 375 24.21 -14.56 -4.23
CA THR A 375 23.00 -13.76 -4.03
C THR A 375 23.26 -12.34 -4.53
N GLU A 376 22.37 -11.76 -5.33
CA GLU A 376 22.36 -10.32 -5.61
C GLU A 376 21.10 -9.68 -5.04
N ILE A 377 21.28 -8.60 -4.29
CA ILE A 377 20.23 -7.85 -3.59
C ILE A 377 20.17 -6.45 -4.19
N PHE A 378 18.97 -5.99 -4.51
CA PHE A 378 18.69 -4.80 -5.31
C PHE A 378 17.95 -3.75 -4.50
N ARG A 379 18.32 -2.48 -4.70
CA ARG A 379 17.70 -1.35 -4.02
C ARG A 379 17.58 -0.14 -4.95
N ASP A 380 16.40 0.44 -5.03
CA ASP A 380 16.12 1.66 -5.77
C ASP A 380 16.63 2.88 -4.99
N LEU A 381 17.73 3.48 -5.45
CA LEU A 381 18.29 4.67 -4.80
C LEU A 381 17.38 5.90 -4.96
N SER A 382 16.48 5.89 -5.93
CA SER A 382 15.40 6.87 -6.07
C SER A 382 14.40 6.78 -4.89
N ARG A 383 14.26 5.62 -4.24
CA ARG A 383 13.51 5.45 -2.98
C ARG A 383 14.34 5.85 -1.76
N SER A 384 15.65 5.65 -1.76
CA SER A 384 16.51 6.10 -0.64
C SER A 384 16.52 7.63 -0.46
N LEU A 385 16.24 8.40 -1.51
CA LEU A 385 15.99 9.85 -1.45
C LEU A 385 14.60 10.22 -0.85
N LYS A 386 13.75 9.24 -0.54
CA LYS A 386 12.44 9.39 0.13
C LYS A 386 12.25 8.30 1.20
N ARG A 387 12.93 8.43 2.34
CA ARG A 387 12.90 7.50 3.50
C ARG A 387 11.47 6.98 3.77
N PRO A 388 11.11 5.72 3.44
CA PRO A 388 9.71 5.34 3.33
C PRO A 388 8.90 5.49 4.62
N LYS A 389 9.44 5.11 5.79
CA LYS A 389 8.64 5.07 7.02
C LYS A 389 8.38 6.47 7.60
N GLU A 390 9.43 7.19 8.00
CA GLU A 390 9.30 8.59 8.44
C GLU A 390 8.55 9.46 7.42
N TYR A 391 8.77 9.28 6.11
CA TYR A 391 8.08 10.08 5.08
C TYR A 391 6.63 9.65 4.85
N ASN A 392 6.26 8.37 4.95
CA ASN A 392 4.84 7.98 4.88
C ASN A 392 4.10 8.36 6.16
N ASP A 393 4.73 8.25 7.33
CA ASP A 393 4.13 8.67 8.60
C ASP A 393 3.94 10.19 8.63
N LEU A 394 4.97 10.97 8.24
CA LEU A 394 4.85 12.41 8.05
C LEU A 394 3.90 12.78 6.90
N LYS A 395 3.86 12.02 5.79
CA LYS A 395 2.94 12.31 4.70
C LYS A 395 1.51 12.05 5.15
N LEU A 396 1.19 10.92 5.78
CA LEU A 396 -0.14 10.64 6.31
C LEU A 396 -0.55 11.70 7.35
N ALA A 397 0.34 12.06 8.29
CA ALA A 397 0.10 13.13 9.24
C ALA A 397 -0.03 14.52 8.61
N ALA A 398 0.57 14.76 7.44
CA ALA A 398 0.50 16.02 6.69
C ALA A 398 -0.51 16.00 5.52
N SER A 399 -1.13 14.86 5.21
CA SER A 399 -2.11 14.68 4.13
C SER A 399 -3.51 14.35 4.64
N LEU A 400 -3.64 13.88 5.88
CA LEU A 400 -4.91 13.62 6.55
C LEU A 400 -5.24 14.73 7.57
N ASP A 401 -6.52 14.87 7.92
CA ASP A 401 -6.97 15.70 9.04
C ASP A 401 -6.84 14.93 10.37
N ALA A 402 -6.20 15.57 11.35
CA ALA A 402 -5.81 14.92 12.61
C ALA A 402 -6.99 14.48 13.51
N LEU A 403 -8.21 14.98 13.26
CA LEU A 403 -9.43 14.53 13.94
C LEU A 403 -10.15 13.46 13.11
N THR A 404 -10.42 13.77 11.85
CA THR A 404 -11.40 13.03 11.03
C THR A 404 -10.79 11.94 10.14
N SER A 405 -9.47 11.89 9.98
CA SER A 405 -8.73 10.90 9.16
C SER A 405 -9.10 10.82 7.67
N VAL A 406 -9.95 11.73 7.16
CA VAL A 406 -10.06 12.02 5.72
C VAL A 406 -8.89 12.91 5.26
N ALA A 407 -8.74 13.15 3.96
CA ALA A 407 -7.71 14.06 3.47
C ALA A 407 -7.84 15.47 4.10
N ASN A 408 -6.72 16.15 4.37
CA ASN A 408 -6.78 17.56 4.73
C ASN A 408 -6.73 18.46 3.49
N ARG A 409 -6.96 19.76 3.69
CA ARG A 409 -6.89 20.79 2.67
C ARG A 409 -5.65 20.73 1.76
N GLY A 410 -4.46 20.42 2.29
CA GLY A 410 -3.23 20.38 1.51
C GLY A 410 -3.19 19.22 0.51
N GLU A 411 -3.65 18.03 0.90
CA GLU A 411 -3.77 16.90 -0.02
C GLU A 411 -4.95 17.10 -0.99
N LEU A 412 -6.07 17.69 -0.56
CA LEU A 412 -7.19 18.08 -1.45
C LEU A 412 -6.72 19.02 -2.57
N GLU A 413 -6.04 20.11 -2.22
CA GLU A 413 -5.49 21.06 -3.21
C GLU A 413 -4.46 20.38 -4.13
N THR A 414 -3.59 19.52 -3.57
CA THR A 414 -2.57 18.77 -4.33
C THR A 414 -3.20 17.80 -5.33
N GLN A 415 -4.17 16.98 -4.91
CA GLN A 415 -4.81 15.99 -5.77
C GLN A 415 -5.68 16.66 -6.85
N LEU A 416 -6.38 17.74 -6.51
CA LEU A 416 -7.12 18.53 -7.50
C LEU A 416 -6.17 19.15 -8.55
N ALA A 417 -5.04 19.71 -8.14
CA ALA A 417 -4.04 20.24 -9.06
C ALA A 417 -3.46 19.15 -9.99
N ILE A 418 -3.27 17.92 -9.49
CA ILE A 418 -2.84 16.76 -10.28
C ILE A 418 -3.93 16.34 -11.29
N MET A 419 -5.21 16.31 -10.89
CA MET A 419 -6.34 15.99 -11.78
C MET A 419 -6.46 17.02 -12.90
N LEU A 420 -6.52 18.32 -12.56
CA LEU A 420 -6.58 19.42 -13.52
C LEU A 420 -5.40 19.37 -14.51
N SER A 421 -4.19 19.08 -14.01
CA SER A 421 -2.96 18.96 -14.84
C SER A 421 -2.93 17.76 -15.80
N ARG A 422 -3.86 16.80 -15.66
CA ARG A 422 -4.10 15.71 -16.62
C ARG A 422 -5.19 16.10 -17.62
N ILE A 423 -6.31 16.58 -17.11
CA ILE A 423 -7.50 17.01 -17.87
C ILE A 423 -7.13 18.09 -18.89
N GLN A 424 -6.33 19.09 -18.51
CA GLN A 424 -5.83 20.16 -19.39
C GLN A 424 -4.90 19.68 -20.52
N LYS A 425 -4.54 18.39 -20.58
CA LYS A 425 -3.68 17.78 -21.61
C LYS A 425 -4.39 16.76 -22.49
N GLN A 426 -5.67 16.47 -22.23
CA GLN A 426 -6.50 15.57 -23.03
C GLN A 426 -7.22 16.38 -24.14
N GLU A 427 -7.30 15.84 -25.36
CA GLU A 427 -8.11 16.46 -26.43
C GLU A 427 -9.62 16.37 -26.15
N ASN A 428 -10.04 15.32 -25.45
CA ASN A 428 -11.39 15.13 -24.93
C ASN A 428 -11.32 14.89 -23.41
N PRO A 429 -11.41 15.95 -22.59
CA PRO A 429 -11.24 15.85 -21.14
C PRO A 429 -12.35 15.04 -20.46
N GLU A 430 -11.97 14.17 -19.53
CA GLU A 430 -12.92 13.47 -18.65
C GLU A 430 -13.58 14.45 -17.66
N PRO A 431 -14.89 14.32 -17.36
CA PRO A 431 -15.59 15.25 -16.49
C PRO A 431 -15.13 15.11 -15.04
N LEU A 432 -14.82 16.24 -14.39
CA LEU A 432 -14.43 16.31 -12.99
C LEU A 432 -15.39 17.23 -12.26
N SER A 433 -16.00 16.74 -11.18
CA SER A 433 -16.85 17.55 -10.30
C SER A 433 -16.28 17.66 -8.88
N LEU A 434 -16.63 18.74 -8.21
CA LEU A 434 -16.27 19.05 -6.83
C LEU A 434 -17.55 19.35 -6.05
N ILE A 435 -17.71 18.69 -4.90
CA ILE A 435 -18.79 18.93 -3.95
C ILE A 435 -18.17 19.57 -2.70
N PHE A 436 -18.54 20.80 -2.38
CA PHE A 436 -18.18 21.51 -1.16
C PHE A 436 -19.35 21.41 -0.17
N ILE A 437 -19.05 21.10 1.09
CA ILE A 437 -20.03 20.74 2.14
C ILE A 437 -19.72 21.53 3.41
N ASP A 438 -20.75 21.95 4.13
CA ASP A 438 -20.64 22.62 5.43
C ASP A 438 -21.75 22.09 6.37
N ALA A 439 -21.38 21.76 7.62
CA ALA A 439 -22.34 21.29 8.61
C ALA A 439 -23.18 22.46 9.16
N ASP A 440 -24.45 22.49 8.78
CA ASP A 440 -25.37 23.56 9.14
C ASP A 440 -25.51 23.66 10.67
N HIS A 441 -25.33 24.87 11.22
CA HIS A 441 -25.46 25.14 12.66
C HIS A 441 -24.46 24.39 13.56
N PHE A 442 -23.29 23.97 13.04
CA PHE A 442 -22.27 23.26 13.82
C PHE A 442 -21.82 24.01 15.09
N LYS A 443 -21.73 25.34 15.06
CA LYS A 443 -21.46 26.14 16.27
C LYS A 443 -22.51 25.95 17.36
N ASP A 444 -23.79 25.87 17.01
CA ASP A 444 -24.88 25.69 17.99
C ASP A 444 -24.80 24.30 18.66
N ILE A 445 -24.24 23.29 17.97
CA ILE A 445 -23.92 21.98 18.55
C ILE A 445 -22.78 22.10 19.57
N ASN A 446 -21.68 22.78 19.21
CA ASN A 446 -20.54 23.01 20.12
C ASN A 446 -20.96 23.80 21.37
N ASP A 447 -21.71 24.88 21.20
CA ASP A 447 -22.18 25.74 22.29
C ASP A 447 -23.19 25.02 23.22
N SER A 448 -23.92 24.02 22.72
CA SER A 448 -24.94 23.27 23.48
C SER A 448 -24.45 21.96 24.11
N TYR A 449 -23.53 21.25 23.45
CA TYR A 449 -23.10 19.89 23.83
C TYR A 449 -21.58 19.78 24.08
N GLY A 450 -20.82 20.88 23.92
CA GLY A 450 -19.37 20.91 24.10
C GLY A 450 -18.58 20.44 22.88
N HIS A 451 -17.31 20.87 22.81
CA HIS A 451 -16.44 20.62 21.65
C HIS A 451 -16.19 19.13 21.35
N SER A 452 -16.10 18.26 22.37
CA SER A 452 -15.95 16.81 22.16
C SER A 452 -17.12 16.21 21.37
N THR A 453 -18.33 16.71 21.59
CA THR A 453 -19.53 16.27 20.86
C THR A 453 -19.56 16.83 19.43
N GLY A 454 -19.01 18.03 19.23
CA GLY A 454 -18.75 18.56 17.89
C GLY A 454 -17.72 17.72 17.13
N ASP A 455 -16.64 17.33 17.80
CA ASP A 455 -15.60 16.47 17.25
C ASP A 455 -16.14 15.07 16.88
N GLU A 456 -16.98 14.46 17.73
CA GLU A 456 -17.71 13.22 17.42
C GLU A 456 -18.59 13.38 16.16
N VAL A 457 -19.34 14.49 16.03
CA VAL A 457 -20.17 14.78 14.85
C VAL A 457 -19.34 14.87 13.57
N LEU A 458 -18.17 15.54 13.61
CA LEU A 458 -17.29 15.65 12.44
C LEU A 458 -16.68 14.30 12.05
N VAL A 459 -16.33 13.45 13.02
CA VAL A 459 -15.82 12.10 12.77
C VAL A 459 -16.90 11.22 12.12
N GLU A 460 -18.15 11.25 12.59
CA GLU A 460 -19.24 10.49 11.98
C GLU A 460 -19.65 11.01 10.60
N MET A 461 -19.64 12.33 10.38
CA MET A 461 -19.84 12.90 9.04
C MET A 461 -18.73 12.47 8.07
N ALA A 462 -17.47 12.47 8.51
CA ALA A 462 -16.34 12.01 7.70
C ALA A 462 -16.45 10.52 7.32
N ARG A 463 -16.78 9.66 8.30
CA ARG A 463 -17.05 8.22 8.06
C ARG A 463 -18.20 8.01 7.08
N LEU A 464 -19.30 8.74 7.26
CA LEU A 464 -20.46 8.67 6.38
C LEU A 464 -20.10 9.04 4.94
N PHE A 465 -19.36 10.14 4.75
CA PHE A 465 -18.90 10.54 3.42
C PHE A 465 -17.98 9.48 2.79
N GLN A 466 -17.02 8.93 3.54
CA GLN A 466 -16.14 7.84 3.06
C GLN A 466 -16.92 6.58 2.64
N HIS A 467 -17.93 6.17 3.43
CA HIS A 467 -18.77 5.01 3.10
C HIS A 467 -19.71 5.23 1.91
N GLU A 468 -20.09 6.47 1.64
CA GLU A 468 -20.96 6.85 0.52
C GLU A 468 -20.19 7.13 -0.79
N THR A 469 -18.88 7.38 -0.72
CA THR A 469 -18.00 7.49 -1.89
C THR A 469 -17.53 6.13 -2.44
N TYR A 470 -17.28 6.06 -3.73
CA TYR A 470 -16.74 4.88 -4.42
C TYR A 470 -15.21 4.97 -4.61
N SER A 471 -14.60 3.85 -5.00
CA SER A 471 -13.18 3.76 -5.34
C SER A 471 -12.81 4.71 -6.48
N GLY A 472 -12.03 5.76 -6.17
CA GLY A 472 -11.57 6.79 -7.11
C GLY A 472 -11.88 8.21 -6.64
N GLU A 473 -12.90 8.38 -5.79
CA GLU A 473 -13.28 9.68 -5.21
C GLU A 473 -12.42 10.02 -3.99
N LEU A 474 -12.24 11.31 -3.71
CA LEU A 474 -11.45 11.80 -2.56
C LEU A 474 -12.28 12.69 -1.64
N VAL A 475 -12.57 12.18 -0.44
CA VAL A 475 -13.14 12.97 0.66
C VAL A 475 -12.02 13.65 1.45
N GLY A 476 -12.19 14.92 1.79
CA GLY A 476 -11.33 15.63 2.72
C GLY A 476 -12.04 16.72 3.52
N ARG A 477 -11.41 17.16 4.61
CA ARG A 477 -11.83 18.28 5.45
C ARG A 477 -11.03 19.53 5.07
N TYR A 478 -11.74 20.60 4.71
CA TYR A 478 -11.13 21.85 4.23
C TYR A 478 -10.77 22.80 5.39
N GLY A 479 -11.59 22.79 6.45
CA GLY A 479 -11.33 23.48 7.72
C GLY A 479 -12.60 23.57 8.58
N GLY A 480 -12.48 23.54 9.92
CA GLY A 480 -13.65 23.66 10.80
C GLY A 480 -14.71 22.58 10.54
N GLU A 481 -15.93 23.01 10.22
CA GLU A 481 -17.08 22.21 9.78
C GLU A 481 -17.16 21.93 8.26
N GLU A 482 -16.17 22.36 7.48
CA GLU A 482 -16.16 22.29 6.01
C GLU A 482 -15.48 21.03 5.48
N PHE A 483 -16.15 20.34 4.54
CA PHE A 483 -15.65 19.17 3.82
C PHE A 483 -15.73 19.38 2.30
N VAL A 484 -14.89 18.67 1.56
CA VAL A 484 -14.83 18.67 0.09
C VAL A 484 -14.73 17.24 -0.41
N ILE A 485 -15.46 16.92 -1.48
CA ILE A 485 -15.36 15.64 -2.19
C ILE A 485 -15.00 15.90 -3.65
N LEU A 486 -13.87 15.36 -4.09
CA LEU A 486 -13.48 15.33 -5.50
C LEU A 486 -14.10 14.09 -6.17
N CYS A 487 -14.87 14.33 -7.22
CA CYS A 487 -15.59 13.33 -8.00
C CYS A 487 -15.00 13.30 -9.44
N PRO A 488 -13.90 12.57 -9.69
CA PRO A 488 -13.41 12.36 -11.05
C PRO A 488 -14.41 11.52 -11.86
N GLU A 489 -14.28 11.57 -13.19
CA GLU A 489 -15.14 10.85 -14.15
C GLU A 489 -16.65 11.09 -13.93
N THR A 490 -17.02 12.23 -13.34
CA THR A 490 -18.38 12.53 -12.86
C THR A 490 -18.88 13.89 -13.39
N GLU A 491 -19.90 13.86 -14.24
CA GLU A 491 -20.59 15.06 -14.73
C GLU A 491 -21.47 15.72 -13.65
N LEU A 492 -21.75 17.01 -13.84
CA LEU A 492 -22.47 17.86 -12.88
C LEU A 492 -23.80 17.25 -12.39
N GLU A 493 -24.58 16.65 -13.28
CA GLU A 493 -25.88 16.07 -12.93
C GLU A 493 -25.74 14.88 -11.96
N TYR A 494 -24.71 14.05 -12.14
CA TYR A 494 -24.42 12.93 -11.25
C TYR A 494 -23.81 13.40 -9.92
N ALA A 495 -22.96 14.42 -9.95
CA ALA A 495 -22.43 15.05 -8.74
C ALA A 495 -23.53 15.69 -7.89
N VAL A 496 -24.52 16.35 -8.50
CA VAL A 496 -25.69 16.90 -7.79
C VAL A 496 -26.59 15.79 -7.21
N LYS A 497 -26.85 14.72 -7.96
CA LYS A 497 -27.58 13.54 -7.44
C LYS A 497 -26.86 12.89 -6.25
N LYS A 498 -25.53 12.79 -6.31
CA LYS A 498 -24.67 12.29 -5.23
C LYS A 498 -24.73 13.20 -4.00
N ALA A 499 -24.60 14.52 -4.19
CA ALA A 499 -24.71 15.50 -3.11
C ALA A 499 -26.08 15.44 -2.42
N GLU A 500 -27.19 15.25 -3.15
CA GLU A 500 -28.52 15.08 -2.54
C GLU A 500 -28.63 13.77 -1.74
N ARG A 501 -28.00 12.67 -2.20
CA ARG A 501 -27.91 11.42 -1.45
C ARG A 501 -27.13 11.61 -0.13
N LEU A 502 -25.95 12.24 -0.20
CA LEU A 502 -25.12 12.56 0.96
C LEU A 502 -25.85 13.46 1.97
N ARG A 503 -26.57 14.48 1.48
CA ARG A 503 -27.38 15.39 2.29
C ARG A 503 -28.50 14.68 3.05
N LEU A 504 -29.20 13.77 2.38
CA LEU A 504 -30.22 12.93 2.99
C LEU A 504 -29.61 11.95 3.99
N ALA A 505 -28.41 11.41 3.72
CA ALA A 505 -27.70 10.54 4.65
C ALA A 505 -27.29 11.30 5.93
N VAL A 506 -26.69 12.50 5.83
CA VAL A 506 -26.38 13.37 6.99
C VAL A 506 -27.64 13.70 7.78
N SER A 507 -28.75 14.00 7.10
CA SER A 507 -30.05 14.30 7.75
C SER A 507 -30.66 13.11 8.50
N ASN A 508 -30.18 11.88 8.26
CA ASN A 508 -30.63 10.65 8.93
C ASN A 508 -29.58 10.07 9.91
N LEU A 509 -28.38 10.66 9.97
CA LEU A 509 -27.28 10.22 10.84
C LEU A 509 -27.68 10.42 12.31
N LYS A 510 -27.42 9.41 13.15
CA LYS A 510 -27.75 9.41 14.58
C LYS A 510 -26.49 9.21 15.41
N MET A 511 -26.20 10.15 16.29
CA MET A 511 -25.11 10.02 17.25
C MET A 511 -25.52 9.03 18.36
N GLU A 512 -24.76 7.95 18.56
CA GLU A 512 -25.08 6.93 19.57
C GLU A 512 -25.17 7.51 20.99
N ASN A 513 -24.20 8.35 21.36
CA ASN A 513 -24.13 9.06 22.64
C ASN A 513 -25.22 10.14 22.80
N HIS A 514 -25.70 10.70 21.68
CA HIS A 514 -26.52 11.92 21.66
C HIS A 514 -27.67 11.85 20.64
N PRO A 515 -28.63 10.91 20.77
CA PRO A 515 -29.67 10.64 19.76
C PRO A 515 -30.71 11.76 19.56
N ASN A 516 -30.60 12.86 20.32
CA ASN A 516 -31.41 14.07 20.15
C ASN A 516 -30.77 15.11 19.21
N ILE A 517 -29.47 14.98 18.89
CA ILE A 517 -28.81 15.84 17.90
C ILE A 517 -29.40 15.54 16.52
N ARG A 518 -29.76 16.60 15.81
CA ARG A 518 -30.20 16.53 14.40
C ARG A 518 -29.17 17.22 13.55
N LEU A 519 -28.55 16.48 12.65
CA LEU A 519 -27.56 16.99 11.73
C LEU A 519 -28.21 17.46 10.43
N ALA A 520 -27.59 18.46 9.82
CA ALA A 520 -27.93 19.01 8.53
C ALA A 520 -26.64 19.53 7.89
N ALA A 521 -26.59 19.58 6.56
CA ALA A 521 -25.47 20.17 5.85
C ALA A 521 -25.93 20.83 4.56
N SER A 522 -25.29 21.95 4.23
CA SER A 522 -25.44 22.65 2.96
C SER A 522 -24.37 22.16 1.98
N PHE A 523 -24.72 22.10 0.69
CA PHE A 523 -23.86 21.52 -0.36
C PHE A 523 -23.80 22.45 -1.58
N GLY A 524 -22.59 22.76 -2.05
CA GLY A 524 -22.32 23.48 -3.29
C GLY A 524 -21.55 22.61 -4.28
N VAL A 525 -21.98 22.55 -5.54
CA VAL A 525 -21.40 21.66 -6.55
C VAL A 525 -20.93 22.45 -7.78
N ALA A 526 -19.73 22.15 -8.26
CA ALA A 526 -19.21 22.68 -9.52
C ALA A 526 -18.51 21.57 -10.31
N GLN A 527 -18.76 21.53 -11.62
CA GLN A 527 -17.97 20.72 -12.55
C GLN A 527 -16.89 21.61 -13.17
N TYR A 528 -15.69 21.07 -13.40
CA TYR A 528 -14.64 21.70 -14.20
C TYR A 528 -15.15 22.11 -15.59
N GLU A 529 -14.81 23.32 -16.01
CA GLU A 529 -15.05 23.85 -17.35
C GLU A 529 -13.73 24.32 -17.98
N PRO A 530 -13.57 24.27 -19.32
CA PRO A 530 -12.33 24.63 -19.99
C PRO A 530 -11.85 26.06 -19.65
N GLY A 531 -10.65 26.14 -19.06
CA GLY A 531 -10.04 27.39 -18.62
C GLY A 531 -10.12 27.65 -17.11
N ASP A 532 -10.75 26.78 -16.32
CA ASP A 532 -10.67 26.85 -14.86
C ASP A 532 -9.24 26.64 -14.32
N SER A 533 -8.94 27.37 -13.25
CA SER A 533 -7.87 27.06 -12.32
C SER A 533 -8.41 26.32 -11.09
N LEU A 534 -7.52 25.91 -10.18
CA LEU A 534 -7.89 25.36 -8.88
C LEU A 534 -8.76 26.34 -8.10
N GLU A 535 -8.39 27.62 -8.10
CA GLU A 535 -9.08 28.69 -7.39
C GLU A 535 -10.46 28.98 -7.98
N SER A 536 -10.63 29.01 -9.30
CA SER A 536 -11.94 29.31 -9.91
C SER A 536 -12.96 28.18 -9.71
N LEU A 537 -12.52 26.92 -9.79
CA LEU A 537 -13.35 25.75 -9.51
C LEU A 537 -13.78 25.70 -8.03
N PHE A 538 -12.84 25.90 -7.10
CA PHE A 538 -13.17 26.01 -5.67
C PHE A 538 -14.13 27.18 -5.38
N HIS A 539 -13.85 28.37 -5.91
CA HIS A 539 -14.67 29.56 -5.71
C HIS A 539 -16.09 29.37 -6.26
N ARG A 540 -16.27 28.66 -7.38
CA ARG A 540 -17.60 28.35 -7.94
C ARG A 540 -18.38 27.38 -7.06
N ALA A 541 -17.73 26.38 -6.48
CA ALA A 541 -18.38 25.45 -5.54
C ALA A 541 -18.74 26.12 -4.20
N ASP A 542 -17.85 26.97 -3.66
CA ASP A 542 -18.11 27.78 -2.47
C ASP A 542 -19.25 28.80 -2.71
N SER A 543 -19.27 29.46 -3.87
CA SER A 543 -20.38 30.34 -4.28
C SER A 543 -21.72 29.60 -4.33
N ALA A 544 -21.73 28.34 -4.80
CA ALA A 544 -22.93 27.50 -4.78
C ALA A 544 -23.32 27.13 -3.34
N LEU A 545 -22.35 26.81 -2.47
CA LEU A 545 -22.56 26.49 -1.06
C LEU A 545 -23.11 27.70 -0.29
N TYR A 546 -22.63 28.91 -0.59
CA TYR A 546 -23.15 30.17 -0.07
C TYR A 546 -24.64 30.34 -0.42
N GLN A 547 -25.01 30.12 -1.69
CA GLN A 547 -26.42 30.14 -2.11
C GLN A 547 -27.26 29.03 -1.45
N ALA A 548 -26.68 27.87 -1.12
CA ALA A 548 -27.37 26.81 -0.37
C ALA A 548 -27.68 27.27 1.07
N LYS A 549 -26.68 27.88 1.74
CA LYS A 549 -26.79 28.46 3.08
C LYS A 549 -27.84 29.59 3.13
N GLU A 550 -27.77 30.57 2.23
CA GLU A 550 -28.71 31.70 2.19
C GLU A 550 -30.13 31.30 1.82
N THR A 551 -30.32 30.48 0.78
CA THR A 551 -31.67 30.08 0.34
C THR A 551 -32.32 29.02 1.24
N GLY A 552 -31.80 28.83 2.46
CA GLY A 552 -32.51 28.21 3.59
C GLY A 552 -31.86 26.97 4.21
N ARG A 553 -30.57 26.69 3.96
CA ARG A 553 -29.81 25.53 4.48
C ARG A 553 -30.39 24.15 4.15
N ASN A 554 -29.66 23.08 4.46
CA ASN A 554 -29.99 21.68 4.15
C ASN A 554 -30.49 21.48 2.70
N LYS A 555 -29.68 21.89 1.72
CA LYS A 555 -29.93 21.68 0.28
C LYS A 555 -28.65 21.59 -0.53
N VAL A 556 -28.74 21.02 -1.73
CA VAL A 556 -27.72 21.15 -2.78
C VAL A 556 -27.99 22.38 -3.67
N ARG A 557 -26.91 23.04 -4.08
CA ARG A 557 -26.87 24.01 -5.19
C ARG A 557 -25.71 23.67 -6.12
N SER A 558 -25.80 24.14 -7.35
CA SER A 558 -24.74 24.00 -8.36
C SER A 558 -24.60 25.27 -9.18
N LEU A 559 -23.37 25.61 -9.61
CA LEU A 559 -23.09 26.75 -10.47
C LEU A 559 -22.17 26.39 -11.64
N THR A 560 -22.45 26.95 -12.82
CA THR A 560 -21.60 26.93 -14.02
C THR A 560 -20.87 28.26 -14.22
N CYS A 561 -19.86 28.32 -15.10
CA CYS A 561 -19.20 29.58 -15.43
C CYS A 561 -20.16 30.60 -16.07
N GLU A 562 -21.19 30.16 -16.79
CA GLU A 562 -22.20 31.05 -17.36
C GLU A 562 -23.02 31.72 -16.25
N GLN A 563 -23.45 30.95 -15.25
CA GLN A 563 -24.19 31.47 -14.09
C GLN A 563 -23.34 32.42 -13.24
N MET A 564 -22.05 32.12 -13.05
CA MET A 564 -21.08 33.04 -12.41
C MET A 564 -20.89 34.35 -13.20
N LYS A 565 -21.08 34.34 -14.53
CA LYS A 565 -20.92 35.52 -15.40
C LYS A 565 -22.21 36.34 -15.54
N SER A 566 -23.38 35.77 -15.28
CA SER A 566 -24.67 36.47 -15.34
C SER A 566 -25.01 37.32 -14.10
N GLY A 567 -24.22 37.21 -13.02
CA GLY A 567 -24.33 37.99 -11.77
C GLY A 567 -24.96 37.20 -10.62
N GLU A 568 -24.43 37.20 -9.40
CA GLU A 568 -23.89 38.36 -8.65
C GLU A 568 -22.47 38.16 -8.07
N ILE A 569 -21.90 39.26 -7.53
CA ILE A 569 -20.59 39.40 -6.88
C ILE A 569 -19.36 39.25 -7.81
N LEU A 570 -18.95 40.38 -8.39
CA LEU A 570 -17.55 40.71 -8.65
C LEU A 570 -17.18 41.93 -7.76
N PRO A 571 -16.07 41.91 -7.00
CA PRO A 571 -15.55 43.10 -6.33
C PRO A 571 -14.86 44.05 -7.32
N ASP A 572 -15.11 45.36 -7.19
CA ASP A 572 -14.66 46.39 -8.14
C ASP A 572 -13.14 46.69 -8.14
N GLU A 573 -12.70 47.18 -9.31
CA GLU A 573 -11.53 48.02 -9.64
C GLU A 573 -10.16 47.80 -8.96
N MET A 574 -9.14 47.56 -9.80
CA MET A 574 -7.72 47.60 -9.40
C MET A 574 -7.17 49.06 -9.41
N PRO A 575 -6.37 49.48 -8.40
CA PRO A 575 -5.89 50.85 -8.27
C PRO A 575 -4.70 51.22 -9.17
N GLU A 576 -4.48 52.52 -9.37
CA GLU A 576 -3.45 53.08 -10.26
C GLU A 576 -1.99 52.80 -9.83
N LYS A 577 -1.08 52.84 -10.82
CA LYS A 577 0.34 52.45 -10.71
C LYS A 577 1.14 53.18 -9.61
N SER A 578 0.83 54.43 -9.27
CA SER A 578 1.58 55.18 -8.25
C SER A 578 1.43 54.59 -6.83
N ALA A 579 0.29 53.96 -6.54
CA ALA A 579 0.10 53.25 -5.27
C ALA A 579 0.92 51.95 -5.21
N ALA A 580 1.19 51.30 -6.35
CA ALA A 580 1.83 49.99 -6.43
C ALA A 580 3.34 50.01 -6.09
N GLU A 581 4.00 51.17 -6.12
CA GLU A 581 5.41 51.32 -5.69
C GLU A 581 5.52 51.49 -4.17
N ALA A 582 4.61 52.26 -3.55
CA ALA A 582 4.54 52.39 -2.09
C ALA A 582 4.15 51.07 -1.38
N MET A 583 3.59 50.12 -2.13
CA MET A 583 3.20 48.77 -1.70
C MET A 583 4.28 47.71 -1.98
N LYS A 584 5.55 48.08 -2.07
CA LYS A 584 6.69 47.15 -2.17
C LYS A 584 7.78 47.50 -1.16
N PHE A 585 8.46 46.48 -0.65
CA PHE A 585 9.66 46.62 0.17
C PHE A 585 10.74 45.72 -0.42
N GLU A 586 11.92 46.26 -0.72
CA GLU A 586 13.04 45.52 -1.29
C GLU A 586 14.32 45.81 -0.49
N SER A 587 15.11 44.78 -0.19
CA SER A 587 16.37 44.92 0.54
C SER A 587 17.29 43.70 0.33
N THR A 588 18.58 43.82 0.65
CA THR A 588 19.54 42.71 0.53
C THR A 588 20.38 42.53 1.80
N PHE A 589 20.89 41.32 2.01
CA PHE A 589 21.90 41.02 3.03
C PHE A 589 22.81 39.86 2.57
N ASN A 590 23.94 39.67 3.23
CA ASN A 590 24.85 38.56 2.94
C ASN A 590 24.72 37.50 4.04
N ALA A 591 24.56 36.23 3.65
CA ALA A 591 24.56 35.09 4.54
C ALA A 591 25.90 34.34 4.50
N LEU A 592 26.28 33.68 5.59
CA LEU A 592 27.55 32.96 5.76
C LEU A 592 27.42 31.43 5.54
N ILE A 593 26.39 31.00 4.82
CA ILE A 593 26.09 29.59 4.51
C ILE A 593 26.13 29.35 2.99
N SER A 594 26.38 28.10 2.56
CA SER A 594 26.29 27.74 1.14
C SER A 594 24.85 27.77 0.62
N SER A 595 24.69 27.89 -0.70
CA SER A 595 23.41 27.89 -1.42
C SER A 595 22.45 26.80 -0.93
N ASP A 596 22.97 25.60 -0.74
CA ASP A 596 22.20 24.38 -0.54
C ASP A 596 21.58 24.35 0.87
N PHE A 597 22.21 25.03 1.84
CA PHE A 597 21.68 25.24 3.19
C PHE A 597 20.71 26.43 3.27
N ILE A 598 20.62 27.31 2.27
CA ILE A 598 19.65 28.42 2.26
C ILE A 598 18.23 27.85 2.19
N VAL A 599 17.97 26.93 1.27
CA VAL A 599 16.64 26.27 1.14
C VAL A 599 16.25 25.55 2.44
N TYR A 600 17.21 24.88 3.09
CA TYR A 600 16.98 24.20 4.37
C TYR A 600 16.64 25.20 5.51
N LYS A 601 17.37 26.32 5.62
CA LYS A 601 17.08 27.39 6.58
C LYS A 601 15.75 28.11 6.30
N LEU A 602 15.37 28.28 5.02
CA LEU A 602 14.05 28.79 4.65
C LEU A 602 12.93 27.85 5.11
N GLY A 603 13.12 26.53 5.02
CA GLY A 603 12.18 25.54 5.55
C GLY A 603 11.93 25.69 7.06
N GLY A 604 12.98 25.96 7.85
CA GLY A 604 12.85 26.28 9.27
C GLY A 604 12.08 27.58 9.52
N PHE A 605 12.42 28.66 8.80
CA PHE A 605 11.71 29.94 8.91
C PHE A 605 10.21 29.80 8.57
N VAL A 606 9.89 29.00 7.54
CA VAL A 606 8.53 28.67 7.11
C VAL A 606 7.74 27.96 8.24
N ASN A 607 8.34 26.95 8.86
CA ASN A 607 7.75 26.23 10.00
C ASN A 607 7.48 27.17 11.19
N ASP A 608 8.54 27.83 11.68
CA ASP A 608 8.55 28.55 12.95
C ASP A 608 7.68 29.81 12.95
N ASN A 609 7.40 30.37 11.77
CA ASN A 609 6.55 31.56 11.59
C ASN A 609 5.17 31.21 10.98
N HIS A 610 4.85 29.91 10.81
CA HIS A 610 3.65 29.42 10.14
C HIS A 610 3.39 30.07 8.76
N ALA A 611 4.46 30.27 7.98
CA ALA A 611 4.34 30.75 6.61
C ALA A 611 3.92 29.62 5.67
N GLN A 612 3.25 29.96 4.57
CA GLN A 612 2.92 29.04 3.49
C GLN A 612 3.93 29.23 2.36
N LEU A 613 4.78 28.23 2.10
CA LEU A 613 5.72 28.25 0.97
C LEU A 613 4.91 28.12 -0.34
N THR A 614 5.03 29.08 -1.25
CA THR A 614 4.23 29.16 -2.50
C THR A 614 5.03 28.83 -3.75
N GLU A 615 6.34 29.05 -3.77
CA GLU A 615 7.23 28.65 -4.87
C GLU A 615 8.65 28.34 -4.37
N VAL A 616 9.35 27.39 -4.99
CA VAL A 616 10.78 27.12 -4.74
C VAL A 616 11.48 26.73 -6.04
N SER A 617 12.66 27.29 -6.26
CA SER A 617 13.63 26.89 -7.28
C SER A 617 15.03 26.73 -6.67
N THR A 618 16.03 26.43 -7.49
CA THR A 618 17.44 26.33 -7.10
C THR A 618 18.08 27.66 -6.64
N ASN A 619 17.43 28.81 -6.89
CA ASN A 619 17.96 30.15 -6.57
C ASN A 619 16.89 31.15 -6.07
N ARG A 620 15.65 30.70 -5.88
CA ARG A 620 14.49 31.53 -5.53
C ARG A 620 13.55 30.76 -4.62
N ALA A 621 12.93 31.45 -3.67
CA ALA A 621 11.79 30.95 -2.92
C ALA A 621 10.75 32.06 -2.76
N VAL A 622 9.47 31.74 -2.81
CA VAL A 622 8.37 32.65 -2.53
C VAL A 622 7.52 32.02 -1.43
N MET A 623 7.18 32.80 -0.40
CA MET A 623 6.39 32.34 0.75
C MET A 623 5.45 33.43 1.28
N ARG A 624 4.34 33.01 1.88
CA ARG A 624 3.27 33.86 2.39
C ARG A 624 3.22 33.82 3.91
N LEU A 625 3.30 34.98 4.55
CA LEU A 625 3.26 35.13 6.02
C LEU A 625 1.99 35.86 6.48
N GLY A 626 1.12 35.13 7.17
CA GLY A 626 -0.21 35.57 7.59
C GLY A 626 -1.32 35.02 6.69
N LYS A 627 -2.56 35.07 7.20
CA LYS A 627 -3.77 34.54 6.57
C LYS A 627 -4.60 35.67 5.94
N ALA A 628 -5.05 35.46 4.71
CA ALA A 628 -6.08 36.31 4.11
C ALA A 628 -7.40 36.18 4.87
N GLY A 629 -8.15 37.28 4.96
CA GLY A 629 -9.51 37.28 5.49
C GLY A 629 -10.55 37.21 4.37
N LEU A 630 -11.79 36.90 4.74
CA LEU A 630 -12.97 36.93 3.85
C LEU A 630 -13.27 38.31 3.20
N LEU A 631 -12.60 39.37 3.66
CA LEU A 631 -12.61 40.69 3.02
C LEU A 631 -11.20 41.01 2.52
N PRO A 632 -11.05 41.65 1.34
CA PRO A 632 -9.75 41.90 0.72
C PRO A 632 -8.90 42.96 1.45
N PHE A 633 -9.30 43.45 2.63
CA PHE A 633 -8.60 44.50 3.37
C PHE A 633 -7.59 43.95 4.37
N TRP A 634 -6.44 44.64 4.48
CA TRP A 634 -5.50 44.42 5.57
C TRP A 634 -6.13 44.64 6.96
N GLY A 635 -6.08 43.60 7.79
CA GLY A 635 -6.64 43.57 9.13
C GLY A 635 -5.77 44.27 10.18
N LYS A 636 -6.27 44.29 11.43
CA LYS A 636 -5.61 44.98 12.56
C LYS A 636 -4.50 44.16 13.23
N THR A 637 -4.69 42.84 13.38
CA THR A 637 -3.68 41.91 13.90
C THR A 637 -2.66 41.56 12.82
N ASP A 638 -1.48 41.08 13.23
CA ASP A 638 -0.41 40.75 12.28
C ASP A 638 -0.68 39.46 11.50
N ASP A 639 -1.44 38.51 12.02
CA ASP A 639 -1.92 37.35 11.25
C ASP A 639 -2.85 37.73 10.11
N ARG A 640 -3.60 38.84 10.24
CA ARG A 640 -4.56 39.33 9.23
C ARG A 640 -3.98 40.39 8.30
N LYS A 641 -2.65 40.47 8.21
CA LYS A 641 -1.89 41.34 7.30
C LYS A 641 -0.99 40.47 6.39
N PRO A 642 -1.57 39.58 5.57
CA PRO A 642 -0.77 38.62 4.80
C PRO A 642 0.19 39.35 3.87
N VAL A 643 1.47 39.00 3.96
CA VAL A 643 2.51 39.42 3.02
C VAL A 643 2.98 38.21 2.22
N GLU A 644 3.42 38.47 1.00
CA GLU A 644 4.25 37.55 0.23
C GLU A 644 5.71 38.03 0.32
N ILE A 645 6.63 37.08 0.40
CA ILE A 645 8.04 37.26 0.66
C ILE A 645 8.76 36.44 -0.41
N GLU A 646 9.35 37.13 -1.37
CA GLU A 646 10.23 36.55 -2.39
C GLU A 646 11.68 36.71 -1.94
N VAL A 647 12.42 35.62 -1.97
CA VAL A 647 13.83 35.51 -1.57
C VAL A 647 14.62 34.96 -2.74
N VAL A 648 15.62 35.69 -3.23
CA VAL A 648 16.49 35.29 -4.34
C VAL A 648 17.93 35.24 -3.85
N PHE A 649 18.64 34.15 -4.14
CA PHE A 649 19.97 33.86 -3.60
C PHE A 649 20.90 33.33 -4.69
N GLY A 650 22.08 33.95 -4.84
CA GLY A 650 23.00 33.68 -5.96
C GLY A 650 24.46 34.05 -5.70
N SER A 651 25.36 33.54 -6.53
CA SER A 651 26.81 33.54 -6.27
C SER A 651 27.46 34.93 -6.34
N SER A 652 27.95 35.44 -5.20
CA SER A 652 28.75 36.67 -5.14
C SER A 652 30.24 36.40 -5.39
N THR A 653 30.67 36.35 -6.66
CA THR A 653 32.07 36.12 -7.03
C THR A 653 32.94 37.38 -6.86
N LYS A 654 33.18 37.82 -5.62
CA LYS A 654 34.21 38.82 -5.32
C LYS A 654 35.60 38.20 -5.44
N LYS A 655 36.29 38.45 -6.56
CA LYS A 655 37.73 38.17 -6.72
C LYS A 655 38.53 39.02 -5.73
N SER A 656 38.96 38.42 -4.62
CA SER A 656 39.95 39.02 -3.73
C SER A 656 41.35 38.82 -4.30
N ASN A 657 42.07 39.92 -4.57
CA ASN A 657 43.48 39.88 -4.92
C ASN A 657 44.32 39.72 -3.65
N GLY A 658 45.19 38.69 -3.62
CA GLY A 658 46.32 38.61 -2.69
C GLY A 658 46.15 37.70 -1.48
N ASN A 659 47.01 36.68 -1.42
CA ASN A 659 47.52 35.95 -0.24
C ASN A 659 46.66 35.77 1.02
N ARG A 660 46.33 34.48 1.25
CA ARG A 660 46.04 33.77 2.52
C ARG A 660 44.62 33.83 3.14
N ARG A 661 44.16 32.61 3.44
CA ARG A 661 43.13 32.13 4.39
C ARG A 661 41.65 32.30 4.01
N GLN A 662 40.91 31.22 4.31
CA GLN A 662 39.46 31.04 4.43
C GLN A 662 38.57 31.90 3.51
N THR A 663 38.24 31.33 2.35
CA THR A 663 37.05 31.71 1.58
C THR A 663 35.79 31.15 2.25
N SER A 664 35.25 31.86 3.25
CA SER A 664 33.85 31.68 3.67
C SER A 664 32.97 32.10 2.49
N SER A 665 32.19 31.17 1.91
CA SER A 665 31.32 31.45 0.78
C SER A 665 30.13 32.30 1.20
N GLN A 666 30.27 33.62 1.13
CA GLN A 666 29.15 34.54 1.33
C GLN A 666 28.21 34.48 0.12
N VAL A 667 26.93 34.22 0.40
CA VAL A 667 25.86 34.29 -0.60
C VAL A 667 25.06 35.56 -0.35
N GLU A 668 24.84 36.34 -1.41
CA GLU A 668 23.98 37.52 -1.33
C GLU A 668 22.52 37.07 -1.47
N ILE A 669 21.70 37.50 -0.52
CA ILE A 669 20.26 37.22 -0.46
C ILE A 669 19.52 38.53 -0.68
N ALA A 670 18.78 38.60 -1.78
CA ALA A 670 17.83 39.66 -2.05
C ALA A 670 16.44 39.25 -1.54
N THR A 671 15.71 40.20 -0.95
CA THR A 671 14.35 39.97 -0.43
C THR A 671 13.41 41.06 -0.92
N ARG A 672 12.32 40.64 -1.57
CA ARG A 672 11.17 41.48 -1.90
C ARG A 672 10.00 41.06 -1.03
N ILE A 673 9.31 42.02 -0.43
CA ILE A 673 8.08 41.80 0.33
C ILE A 673 6.96 42.61 -0.31
N THR A 674 5.83 41.95 -0.55
CA THR A 674 4.61 42.51 -1.15
C THR A 674 3.40 42.21 -0.27
N PRO A 675 2.36 43.04 -0.30
CA PRO A 675 1.13 42.79 0.45
C PRO A 675 0.14 41.97 -0.36
N LEU A 676 -0.57 41.08 0.32
CA LEU A 676 -1.72 40.39 -0.23
C LEU A 676 -2.97 41.09 0.29
N GLY A 677 -3.76 41.67 -0.61
CA GLY A 677 -4.92 42.50 -0.26
C GLY A 677 -4.59 43.99 -0.01
N TRP A 678 -5.66 44.76 0.19
CA TRP A 678 -5.72 46.21 0.08
C TRP A 678 -5.30 46.92 1.37
N ILE A 679 -4.30 47.79 1.28
CA ILE A 679 -3.76 48.56 2.40
C ILE A 679 -4.36 49.97 2.43
N LYS A 680 -4.93 50.37 3.58
CA LYS A 680 -5.42 51.74 3.80
C LYS A 680 -4.34 52.75 4.24
N GLN A 681 -3.17 52.28 4.69
CA GLN A 681 -2.05 53.10 5.18
C GLN A 681 -0.70 52.45 4.82
N PRO A 682 -0.03 52.86 3.72
CA PRO A 682 1.21 52.22 3.25
C PRO A 682 2.35 52.20 4.28
N GLU A 683 2.44 53.20 5.16
CA GLU A 683 3.42 53.23 6.26
C GLU A 683 3.33 52.01 7.19
N VAL A 684 2.11 51.51 7.45
CA VAL A 684 1.87 50.34 8.31
C VAL A 684 2.34 49.05 7.62
N PHE A 685 2.25 48.98 6.29
CA PHE A 685 2.86 47.91 5.51
C PHE A 685 4.39 47.97 5.57
N GLN A 686 5.00 49.14 5.33
CA GLN A 686 6.46 49.32 5.37
C GLN A 686 7.04 48.97 6.75
N GLN A 687 6.37 49.38 7.85
CA GLN A 687 6.75 49.00 9.21
C GLN A 687 6.65 47.49 9.48
N ARG A 688 5.70 46.78 8.86
CA ARG A 688 5.56 45.32 8.98
C ARG A 688 6.60 44.59 8.13
N ALA A 689 6.80 44.98 6.87
CA ALA A 689 7.85 44.44 6.01
C ALA A 689 9.24 44.58 6.65
N GLY A 690 9.54 45.75 7.24
CA GLY A 690 10.75 45.99 8.02
C GLY A 690 10.85 45.26 9.38
N ARG A 691 9.82 44.53 9.83
CA ARG A 691 9.93 43.50 10.89
C ARG A 691 10.20 42.13 10.30
N VAL A 692 9.43 41.74 9.29
CA VAL A 692 9.54 40.44 8.59
C VAL A 692 10.94 40.24 7.99
N PHE A 693 11.51 41.28 7.35
CA PHE A 693 12.87 41.25 6.82
C PHE A 693 13.95 41.05 7.92
N ARG A 694 13.74 41.59 9.13
CA ARG A 694 14.65 41.35 10.26
C ARG A 694 14.55 39.91 10.75
N LEU A 695 13.34 39.42 11.01
CA LEU A 695 13.12 38.01 11.39
C LEU A 695 13.75 37.04 10.40
N LEU A 696 13.59 37.29 9.09
CA LEU A 696 14.21 36.50 8.03
C LEU A 696 15.75 36.57 8.10
N LYS A 697 16.31 37.78 8.17
CA LYS A 697 17.76 38.01 8.26
C LYS A 697 18.38 37.35 9.49
N ASP A 698 17.75 37.46 10.65
CA ASP A 698 18.22 36.91 11.92
C ASP A 698 18.28 35.37 11.85
N TYR A 699 17.36 34.73 11.13
CA TYR A 699 17.35 33.28 10.86
C TYR A 699 18.58 32.78 10.05
N PHE A 700 19.21 33.68 9.28
CA PHE A 700 20.46 33.47 8.53
C PHE A 700 21.72 34.03 9.21
N ALA A 701 21.57 34.74 10.32
CA ALA A 701 22.66 35.44 11.02
C ALA A 701 22.92 34.95 12.45
N ALA A 702 22.15 33.97 12.94
CA ALA A 702 22.46 33.22 14.16
C ALA A 702 23.79 32.45 13.99
N GLU A 703 24.68 32.61 14.98
CA GLU A 703 26.07 32.11 15.01
C GLU A 703 26.20 30.57 15.12
#